data_AF-A0A522MXL4-F1
#
_entry.id   AF-A0A522MXL4-F1
#
_cell.length_a   1.000
_cell.length_b   1.000
_cell.length_c   1.000
_cell.angle_alpha   90.00
_cell.angle_beta   90.00
_cell.angle_gamma   90.00
#
_symmetry.space_group_name_H-M   'P 1'
#
loop_
_entity.id
_entity.type
_entity.pdbx_description
1 polymer ?
#
loop_
_entity_poly.entity_id
_entity_poly.type
_entity_poly.pdbx_seq_one_letter_code
_entity_poly.pdbx_strand_id
1 'polypeptide(L)'
;MEIGIPEEELKSTKIWQYLSSLSDDYSTKAIQFVNFTAPLLASIEQFFPFYTRHDAHHGFRVLLRIEQILEDKCLIKNSPIALTADETLLLICSSYAHDLGMTIFPNEDTQLCAELKLDMNSDWKTNPQLQEYLRKHHSERGGQFISQYVGQCGVPQNLIYLLGKLMEAHNLSINELDNQLGKRVAAGLREIDLKQLACILCIADAIEFSQNRVLDGVLEQLKKRVSETEDPTILLSYKHNLQSIAIGDSVAVGEDGKIIFTGTFSNPEVMSLAHNTVDLIETWVRNYTDLEFQSKIKRLRVRGDSVIREFHIIGYDFERIGIRIKKENIIELIASNATWTSDPAIVLRELCQNSVEACRYRKFHSPDYYEPQIELFINSKSKKINIVDNGCGMSRNIILNNFLTVGNSRSFDPSYTTVGYSSLARFGIGFWAVFTIAEKAIISSAPFEYQQSNRRENINGLEFEVSIEEFKDYTIFKQIQRLPGTSIELHLKQSVNINELHYKISYHIGCSKIPIIVHFDNEQPYAIPERILLPSFEQIFGLKSDLVRQYNVRESIYENCIEDIEISIKLLYLISPSGQINFVFPNNSHIVSIVSIYRNLQFRGMAICGFLFNYLPGNTIIDVNRVGFFSANALNPKGYIFTINRLGVIGSDKYKEFIKILSNEIHNAYRKLLTATNSNTAEDIFRLNVQSRLNGGENYGSHVSQSYSQTMMCNTDLISFKLYELNSNQSIDARNITFLYFRDIVQKDYTLWLYATPYYFSEVRISNKTTQLVYTFIRTICDYKENNFILEHSREADMLADNSIDYIVDTRFKINNVPLPIRRFKSNNTDTNRSSDFILGEVKGKWSGIVVERKIIGANFSFLSQYHLVVAEGSLLAKDFRDFFSMQLNFKIAEIIGHLFESIQGFVDPSIEIYLE
;
A
#
# COMPACT_ATOMS: atom_id res chain seq x y z
N MET A 1 -18.99 -4.31 -45.93
CA MET A 1 -19.24 -3.20 -46.89
C MET A 1 -17.90 -2.77 -47.45
N GLU A 2 -17.80 -2.47 -48.74
CA GLU A 2 -16.56 -1.89 -49.30
C GLU A 2 -16.32 -0.50 -48.68
N ILE A 3 -15.08 -0.24 -48.27
CA ILE A 3 -14.66 1.08 -47.77
C ILE A 3 -14.60 2.04 -48.96
N GLY A 4 -15.30 3.17 -48.86
CA GLY A 4 -15.37 4.16 -49.92
C GLY A 4 -14.11 5.04 -49.97
N ILE A 5 -14.02 5.86 -51.02
CA ILE A 5 -13.00 6.90 -51.10
C ILE A 5 -13.31 7.94 -50.01
N PRO A 6 -12.35 8.35 -49.15
CA PRO A 6 -12.62 9.22 -48.00
C PRO A 6 -13.39 10.51 -48.33
N GLU A 7 -13.11 11.12 -49.47
CA GLU A 7 -13.82 12.31 -49.96
C GLU A 7 -15.30 12.03 -50.29
N GLU A 8 -15.60 10.88 -50.90
CA GLU A 8 -16.97 10.48 -51.24
C GLU A 8 -17.77 10.12 -49.97
N GLU A 9 -17.11 9.43 -49.03
CA GLU A 9 -17.69 9.13 -47.72
C GLU A 9 -18.04 10.41 -46.96
N LEU A 10 -17.12 11.38 -46.88
CA LEU A 10 -17.39 12.68 -46.27
C LEU A 10 -18.60 13.36 -46.92
N LYS A 11 -18.65 13.43 -48.26
CA LYS A 11 -19.74 14.09 -49.00
C LYS A 11 -21.11 13.43 -48.78
N SER A 12 -21.12 12.15 -48.43
CA SER A 12 -22.36 11.41 -48.13
C SER A 12 -22.98 11.80 -46.78
N THR A 13 -22.21 12.38 -45.86
CA THR A 13 -22.67 12.76 -44.52
C THR A 13 -23.61 13.98 -44.55
N LYS A 14 -24.64 13.99 -43.69
CA LYS A 14 -25.50 15.15 -43.49
C LYS A 14 -24.73 16.34 -42.94
N ILE A 15 -23.73 16.10 -42.09
CA ILE A 15 -22.92 17.18 -41.49
C ILE A 15 -22.08 17.92 -42.54
N TRP A 16 -21.52 17.21 -43.53
CA TRP A 16 -20.84 17.87 -44.65
C TRP A 16 -21.82 18.59 -45.58
N GLN A 17 -22.97 17.98 -45.90
CA GLN A 17 -24.02 18.63 -46.70
C GLN A 17 -24.51 19.92 -46.02
N TYR A 18 -24.63 19.90 -44.70
CA TYR A 18 -24.94 21.08 -43.89
C TYR A 18 -23.83 22.14 -44.00
N LEU A 19 -22.56 21.77 -43.82
CA LEU A 19 -21.43 22.69 -43.97
C LEU A 19 -21.38 23.33 -45.37
N SER A 20 -21.56 22.51 -46.41
CA SER A 20 -21.63 22.94 -47.81
C SER A 20 -22.75 23.95 -48.02
N SER A 21 -23.90 23.73 -47.37
CA SER A 21 -24.98 24.71 -47.41
C SER A 21 -24.63 26.04 -46.71
N LEU A 22 -23.74 26.03 -45.70
CA LEU A 22 -23.34 27.23 -44.95
C LEU A 22 -22.22 28.01 -45.64
N SER A 23 -21.23 27.33 -46.22
CA SER A 23 -20.03 27.94 -46.82
C SER A 23 -19.33 26.96 -47.77
N ASP A 24 -19.30 27.29 -49.06
CA ASP A 24 -18.56 26.54 -50.09
C ASP A 24 -17.06 26.52 -49.83
N ASP A 25 -16.51 27.62 -49.26
CA ASP A 25 -15.10 27.70 -48.88
C ASP A 25 -14.76 26.68 -47.78
N TYR A 26 -15.61 26.56 -46.76
CA TYR A 26 -15.33 25.66 -45.62
C TYR A 26 -15.56 24.19 -45.99
N SER A 27 -16.56 23.89 -46.83
CA SER A 27 -16.78 22.52 -47.32
C SER A 27 -15.63 22.04 -48.21
N THR A 28 -15.04 22.94 -49.01
CA THR A 28 -13.83 22.66 -49.79
C THR A 28 -12.61 22.44 -48.90
N LYS A 29 -12.44 23.25 -47.84
CA LYS A 29 -11.37 23.08 -46.84
C LYS A 29 -11.50 21.77 -46.07
N ALA A 30 -12.72 21.33 -45.74
CA ALA A 30 -12.96 20.04 -45.11
C ALA A 30 -12.49 18.87 -46.00
N ILE A 31 -12.76 18.94 -47.31
CA ILE A 31 -12.26 17.94 -48.29
C ILE A 31 -10.74 17.97 -48.36
N GLN A 32 -10.14 19.17 -48.46
CA GLN A 32 -8.68 19.33 -48.44
C GLN A 32 -8.06 18.70 -47.19
N PHE A 33 -8.67 18.91 -46.02
CA PHE A 33 -8.20 18.35 -44.75
C PHE A 33 -8.25 16.82 -44.75
N VAL A 34 -9.37 16.22 -45.18
CA VAL A 34 -9.50 14.76 -45.25
C VAL A 34 -8.49 14.15 -46.24
N ASN A 35 -8.31 14.78 -47.41
CA ASN A 35 -7.32 14.33 -48.39
C ASN A 35 -5.87 14.47 -47.87
N PHE A 36 -5.62 15.44 -47.00
CA PHE A 36 -4.32 15.63 -46.33
C PHE A 36 -4.07 14.58 -45.24
N THR A 37 -5.07 14.26 -44.39
CA THR A 37 -4.89 13.34 -43.25
C THR A 37 -5.04 11.86 -43.62
N ALA A 38 -5.87 11.53 -44.61
CA ALA A 38 -6.18 10.13 -44.95
C ALA A 38 -4.95 9.24 -45.24
N PRO A 39 -3.93 9.69 -46.00
CA PRO A 39 -2.72 8.89 -46.23
C PRO A 39 -1.91 8.64 -44.95
N LEU A 40 -1.90 9.61 -44.02
CA LEU A 40 -1.21 9.48 -42.74
C LEU A 40 -1.94 8.50 -41.82
N LEU A 41 -3.28 8.60 -41.74
CA LEU A 41 -4.10 7.69 -40.96
C LEU A 41 -4.01 6.24 -41.47
N ALA A 42 -3.97 6.04 -42.79
CA ALA A 42 -3.80 4.73 -43.39
C ALA A 42 -2.48 4.04 -42.97
N SER A 43 -1.44 4.80 -42.63
CA SER A 43 -0.17 4.24 -42.17
C SER A 43 -0.19 3.71 -40.74
N ILE A 44 -1.23 4.00 -39.94
CA ILE A 44 -1.38 3.50 -38.56
C ILE A 44 -1.37 1.97 -38.52
N GLU A 45 -1.96 1.30 -39.53
CA GLU A 45 -1.97 -0.17 -39.65
C GLU A 45 -0.56 -0.78 -39.62
N GLN A 46 0.46 -0.06 -40.13
CA GLN A 46 1.85 -0.55 -40.12
C GLN A 46 2.41 -0.68 -38.71
N PHE A 47 1.93 0.14 -37.78
CA PHE A 47 2.39 0.20 -36.40
C PHE A 47 1.45 -0.54 -35.45
N PHE A 48 0.16 -0.63 -35.78
CA PHE A 48 -0.89 -1.27 -34.99
C PHE A 48 -1.64 -2.37 -35.77
N PRO A 49 -0.96 -3.38 -36.35
CA PRO A 49 -1.58 -4.34 -37.28
C PRO A 49 -2.59 -5.31 -36.61
N PHE A 50 -2.59 -5.38 -35.27
CA PHE A 50 -3.48 -6.27 -34.51
C PHE A 50 -4.65 -5.56 -33.82
N TYR A 51 -4.73 -4.24 -33.98
CA TYR A 51 -5.77 -3.43 -33.35
C TYR A 51 -6.94 -3.19 -34.32
N THR A 52 -8.00 -2.59 -33.79
CA THR A 52 -9.09 -2.08 -34.62
C THR A 52 -8.59 -0.96 -35.54
N ARG A 53 -9.37 -0.68 -36.58
CA ARG A 53 -9.11 0.37 -37.57
C ARG A 53 -9.14 1.76 -36.94
N HIS A 54 -8.14 2.59 -37.26
CA HIS A 54 -8.04 4.01 -36.87
C HIS A 54 -7.73 4.89 -38.10
N ASP A 55 -8.28 4.52 -39.26
CA ASP A 55 -8.02 5.19 -40.54
C ASP A 55 -9.07 6.30 -40.85
N ALA A 56 -9.06 6.84 -42.07
CA ALA A 56 -10.05 7.83 -42.50
C ALA A 56 -11.51 7.31 -42.46
N HIS A 57 -11.72 5.99 -42.64
CA HIS A 57 -13.05 5.39 -42.56
C HIS A 57 -13.58 5.41 -41.12
N HIS A 58 -12.69 5.24 -40.12
CA HIS A 58 -13.08 5.47 -38.72
C HIS A 58 -13.61 6.89 -38.52
N GLY A 59 -12.88 7.92 -38.98
CA GLY A 59 -13.31 9.31 -38.86
C GLY A 59 -14.67 9.57 -39.51
N PHE A 60 -14.94 8.96 -40.66
CA PHE A 60 -16.26 8.96 -41.30
C PHE A 60 -17.34 8.34 -40.40
N ARG A 61 -17.08 7.16 -39.82
CA ARG A 61 -18.04 6.49 -38.92
C ARG A 61 -18.31 7.30 -37.65
N VAL A 62 -17.31 7.99 -37.11
CA VAL A 62 -17.49 8.93 -35.99
C VAL A 62 -18.43 10.08 -36.39
N LEU A 63 -18.30 10.63 -37.61
CA LEU A 63 -19.23 11.65 -38.08
C LEU A 63 -20.67 11.15 -38.19
N LEU A 64 -20.88 9.91 -38.65
CA LEU A 64 -22.22 9.31 -38.64
C LEU A 64 -22.76 9.15 -37.21
N ARG A 65 -21.90 8.87 -36.22
CA ARG A 65 -22.30 8.85 -34.80
C ARG A 65 -22.62 10.25 -34.29
N ILE A 66 -21.85 11.27 -34.67
CA ILE A 66 -22.16 12.68 -34.37
C ILE A 66 -23.57 13.03 -34.86
N GLU A 67 -23.92 12.64 -36.09
CA GLU A 67 -25.27 12.87 -36.63
C GLU A 67 -26.39 12.19 -35.83
N GLN A 68 -26.13 11.04 -35.21
CA GLN A 68 -27.12 10.31 -34.41
C GLN A 68 -27.29 10.90 -33.01
N ILE A 69 -26.20 11.38 -32.39
CA ILE A 69 -26.22 11.91 -31.03
C ILE A 69 -26.66 13.38 -30.96
N LEU A 70 -26.66 14.10 -32.08
CA LEU A 70 -27.14 15.47 -32.17
C LEU A 70 -28.65 15.53 -32.32
N GLU A 71 -29.25 16.57 -31.75
CA GLU A 71 -30.61 17.00 -32.09
C GLU A 71 -30.67 17.39 -33.58
N ASP A 72 -31.68 16.94 -34.32
CA ASP A 72 -31.78 17.21 -35.78
C ASP A 72 -31.73 18.71 -36.11
N LYS A 73 -32.25 19.54 -35.20
CA LYS A 73 -32.24 21.00 -35.29
C LYS A 73 -30.84 21.61 -35.29
N CYS A 74 -29.79 20.87 -34.92
CA CYS A 74 -28.40 21.34 -34.99
C CYS A 74 -27.91 21.49 -36.45
N LEU A 75 -28.46 20.70 -37.38
CA LEU A 75 -28.10 20.68 -38.80
C LEU A 75 -29.16 21.36 -39.68
N ILE A 76 -29.93 22.29 -39.11
CA ILE A 76 -30.92 23.11 -39.82
C ILE A 76 -30.50 24.58 -39.75
N LYS A 77 -30.43 25.25 -40.91
CA LYS A 77 -30.07 26.68 -40.97
C LYS A 77 -31.02 27.52 -40.12
N ASN A 78 -30.46 28.51 -39.43
CA ASN A 78 -31.20 29.47 -38.59
C ASN A 78 -31.93 28.86 -37.38
N SER A 79 -31.71 27.59 -37.06
CA SER A 79 -32.18 27.01 -35.79
C SER A 79 -31.45 27.65 -34.60
N PRO A 80 -32.11 27.84 -33.44
CA PRO A 80 -31.49 28.43 -32.25
C PRO A 80 -30.34 27.60 -31.68
N ILE A 81 -30.28 26.31 -32.02
CA ILE A 81 -29.23 25.39 -31.57
C ILE A 81 -28.28 24.96 -32.70
N ALA A 82 -28.43 25.57 -33.89
CA ALA A 82 -27.64 25.28 -35.07
C ALA A 82 -26.13 25.36 -34.81
N LEU A 83 -25.37 24.47 -35.45
CA LEU A 83 -23.91 24.58 -35.49
C LEU A 83 -23.50 25.71 -36.45
N THR A 84 -22.48 26.48 -36.09
CA THR A 84 -21.87 27.44 -37.03
C THR A 84 -20.95 26.74 -38.03
N ALA A 85 -20.59 27.43 -39.12
CA ALA A 85 -19.64 26.89 -40.09
C ALA A 85 -18.29 26.52 -39.44
N ASP A 86 -17.80 27.35 -38.51
CA ASP A 86 -16.57 27.07 -37.74
C ASP A 86 -16.72 25.82 -36.85
N GLU A 87 -17.83 25.70 -36.10
CA GLU A 87 -18.10 24.55 -35.23
C GLU A 87 -18.25 23.25 -36.05
N THR A 88 -18.96 23.31 -37.17
CA THR A 88 -19.14 22.16 -38.07
C THR A 88 -17.82 21.74 -38.71
N LEU A 89 -16.98 22.68 -39.16
CA LEU A 89 -15.65 22.39 -39.70
C LEU A 89 -14.76 21.74 -38.63
N LEU A 90 -14.75 22.29 -37.41
CA LEU A 90 -13.98 21.75 -36.29
C LEU A 90 -14.39 20.31 -35.96
N LEU A 91 -15.69 20.01 -35.90
CA LEU A 91 -16.17 18.64 -35.68
C LEU A 91 -15.68 17.69 -36.78
N ILE A 92 -15.84 18.06 -38.06
CA ILE A 92 -15.36 17.25 -39.19
C ILE A 92 -13.86 17.00 -39.08
N CYS A 93 -13.05 18.06 -38.94
CA CYS A 93 -11.60 17.92 -38.85
C CYS A 93 -11.17 17.10 -37.63
N SER A 94 -11.78 17.30 -36.47
CA SER A 94 -11.43 16.57 -35.25
C SER A 94 -11.80 15.08 -35.35
N SER A 95 -12.93 14.71 -35.96
CA SER A 95 -13.29 13.31 -36.19
C SER A 95 -12.28 12.57 -37.06
N TYR A 96 -11.71 13.22 -38.08
CA TYR A 96 -10.65 12.61 -38.89
C TYR A 96 -9.26 12.68 -38.26
N ALA A 97 -9.01 13.56 -37.29
CA ALA A 97 -7.65 13.81 -36.80
C ALA A 97 -7.37 13.41 -35.35
N HIS A 98 -8.39 13.11 -34.53
CA HIS A 98 -8.18 12.81 -33.10
C HIS A 98 -7.15 11.69 -32.84
N ASP A 99 -7.11 10.67 -33.71
CA ASP A 99 -6.12 9.57 -33.66
C ASP A 99 -4.89 9.78 -34.57
N LEU A 100 -4.74 10.93 -35.22
CA LEU A 100 -3.69 11.18 -36.21
C LEU A 100 -2.28 10.92 -35.65
N GLY A 101 -2.05 11.22 -34.37
CA GLY A 101 -0.75 10.95 -33.73
C GLY A 101 -0.48 9.49 -33.42
N MET A 102 -1.36 8.54 -33.76
CA MET A 102 -1.05 7.11 -33.66
C MET A 102 -0.11 6.63 -34.77
N THR A 103 0.26 7.49 -35.72
CA THR A 103 1.29 7.19 -36.73
C THR A 103 2.65 7.79 -36.39
N ILE A 104 3.65 7.41 -37.18
CA ILE A 104 4.94 8.09 -37.28
C ILE A 104 4.86 9.07 -38.46
N PHE A 105 5.10 10.35 -38.18
CA PHE A 105 5.07 11.39 -39.20
C PHE A 105 6.32 11.34 -40.09
N PRO A 106 6.26 11.93 -41.31
CA PRO A 106 7.42 11.95 -42.21
C PRO A 106 8.67 12.55 -41.53
N ASN A 107 9.80 11.82 -41.62
CA ASN A 107 11.10 12.15 -41.01
C ASN A 107 11.18 12.04 -39.48
N GLU A 108 10.19 11.45 -38.81
CA GLU A 108 10.20 11.25 -37.35
C GLU A 108 10.82 9.90 -36.93
N ASP A 109 10.89 8.93 -37.85
CA ASP A 109 11.31 7.54 -37.62
C ASP A 109 12.68 7.39 -36.93
N THR A 110 13.70 8.05 -37.47
CA THR A 110 15.08 7.98 -36.94
C THR A 110 15.20 8.62 -35.55
N GLN A 111 14.51 9.73 -35.33
CA GLN A 111 14.50 10.43 -34.06
C GLN A 111 13.81 9.58 -32.99
N LEU A 112 12.61 9.07 -33.27
CA LEU A 112 11.83 8.30 -32.30
C LEU A 112 12.53 6.99 -31.92
N CYS A 113 13.15 6.31 -32.89
CA CYS A 113 13.94 5.10 -32.62
C CYS A 113 15.14 5.40 -31.71
N ALA A 114 15.82 6.54 -31.90
CA ALA A 114 16.94 6.95 -31.06
C ALA A 114 16.49 7.28 -29.62
N GLU A 115 15.38 8.01 -29.47
CA GLU A 115 14.80 8.37 -28.17
C GLU A 115 14.34 7.14 -27.37
N LEU A 116 13.69 6.18 -28.04
CA LEU A 116 13.19 4.94 -27.44
C LEU A 116 14.22 3.81 -27.39
N LYS A 117 15.44 4.04 -27.92
CA LYS A 117 16.54 3.04 -27.99
C LYS A 117 16.16 1.76 -28.75
N LEU A 118 15.42 1.92 -29.84
CA LEU A 118 14.98 0.82 -30.71
C LEU A 118 15.99 0.55 -31.84
N ASP A 119 16.23 -0.72 -32.15
CA ASP A 119 17.07 -1.12 -33.28
C ASP A 119 16.25 -1.17 -34.58
N MET A 120 16.54 -0.26 -35.51
CA MET A 120 15.85 -0.18 -36.80
C MET A 120 16.06 -1.42 -37.70
N ASN A 121 17.01 -2.30 -37.38
CA ASN A 121 17.24 -3.55 -38.11
C ASN A 121 16.35 -4.71 -37.66
N SER A 122 15.53 -4.51 -36.61
CA SER A 122 14.56 -5.48 -36.08
C SER A 122 13.12 -5.13 -36.47
N ASP A 123 12.10 -5.90 -36.05
CA ASP A 123 10.67 -5.58 -36.23
C ASP A 123 10.19 -4.40 -35.34
N TRP A 124 10.92 -3.27 -35.40
CA TRP A 124 10.75 -2.14 -34.50
C TRP A 124 9.39 -1.44 -34.66
N LYS A 125 8.77 -1.49 -35.85
CA LYS A 125 7.50 -0.84 -36.15
C LYS A 125 6.32 -1.39 -35.33
N THR A 126 6.39 -2.65 -34.93
CA THR A 126 5.36 -3.30 -34.10
C THR A 126 5.84 -3.54 -32.66
N ASN A 127 6.94 -2.89 -32.27
CA ASN A 127 7.50 -3.03 -30.94
C ASN A 127 6.52 -2.49 -29.87
N PRO A 128 6.28 -3.22 -28.78
CA PRO A 128 5.37 -2.78 -27.72
C PRO A 128 5.72 -1.42 -27.11
N GLN A 129 7.00 -1.08 -26.96
CA GLN A 129 7.44 0.22 -26.40
C GLN A 129 7.08 1.38 -27.33
N LEU A 130 7.20 1.18 -28.64
CA LEU A 130 6.78 2.17 -29.63
C LEU A 130 5.25 2.35 -29.59
N GLN A 131 4.51 1.25 -29.62
CA GLN A 131 3.05 1.27 -29.58
C GLN A 131 2.51 1.98 -28.33
N GLU A 132 3.11 1.71 -27.16
CA GLU A 132 2.77 2.38 -25.91
C GLU A 132 3.05 3.90 -25.97
N TYR A 133 4.21 4.30 -26.50
CA TYR A 133 4.56 5.71 -26.67
C TYR A 133 3.58 6.44 -27.61
N LEU A 134 3.33 5.87 -28.80
CA LEU A 134 2.41 6.46 -29.77
C LEU A 134 1.01 6.62 -29.17
N ARG A 135 0.48 5.58 -28.50
CA ARG A 135 -0.82 5.64 -27.82
C ARG A 135 -0.87 6.65 -26.67
N LYS A 136 0.21 6.81 -25.92
CA LYS A 136 0.21 7.76 -24.80
C LYS A 136 0.23 9.22 -25.26
N HIS A 137 0.90 9.50 -26.38
CA HIS A 137 1.17 10.86 -26.85
C HIS A 137 0.39 11.25 -28.13
N HIS A 138 -0.45 10.38 -28.69
CA HIS A 138 -1.09 10.60 -30.00
C HIS A 138 -1.90 11.90 -30.07
N SER A 139 -2.68 12.20 -29.04
CA SER A 139 -3.60 13.32 -29.06
C SER A 139 -2.88 14.67 -29.12
N GLU A 140 -1.76 14.81 -28.39
CA GLU A 140 -0.87 15.98 -28.45
C GLU A 140 -0.06 16.03 -29.75
N ARG A 141 0.56 14.92 -30.15
CA ARG A 141 1.43 14.83 -31.34
C ARG A 141 0.68 15.19 -32.61
N GLY A 142 -0.56 14.72 -32.75
CA GLY A 142 -1.41 15.07 -33.89
C GLY A 142 -1.66 16.59 -33.99
N GLY A 143 -1.97 17.24 -32.87
CA GLY A 143 -2.24 18.68 -32.84
C GLY A 143 -1.01 19.53 -33.17
N GLN A 144 0.16 19.12 -32.67
CA GLN A 144 1.44 19.75 -33.00
C GLN A 144 1.77 19.61 -34.49
N PHE A 145 1.55 18.44 -35.07
CA PHE A 145 1.76 18.20 -36.50
C PHE A 145 0.86 19.10 -37.36
N ILE A 146 -0.46 19.12 -37.09
CA ILE A 146 -1.38 20.02 -37.82
C ILE A 146 -0.95 21.49 -37.71
N SER A 147 -0.45 21.91 -36.56
CA SER A 147 0.04 23.28 -36.32
C SER A 147 1.30 23.63 -37.13
N GLN A 148 2.11 22.64 -37.53
CA GLN A 148 3.27 22.87 -38.40
C GLN A 148 2.89 22.94 -39.89
N TYR A 149 1.78 22.30 -40.29
CA TYR A 149 1.35 22.16 -41.69
C TYR A 149 0.05 22.92 -42.01
N VAL A 150 -0.23 24.02 -41.30
CA VAL A 150 -1.45 24.84 -41.45
C VAL A 150 -1.76 25.17 -42.92
N GLY A 151 -0.75 25.59 -43.68
CA GLY A 151 -0.91 25.96 -45.10
C GLY A 151 -1.30 24.81 -46.03
N GLN A 152 -1.07 23.56 -45.65
CA GLN A 152 -1.36 22.37 -46.45
C GLN A 152 -2.67 21.69 -46.05
N CYS A 153 -3.02 21.73 -44.75
CA CYS A 153 -4.20 21.04 -44.22
C CYS A 153 -5.54 21.76 -44.52
N GLY A 154 -5.52 23.03 -44.93
CA GLY A 154 -6.73 23.77 -45.32
C GLY A 154 -7.56 24.35 -44.16
N VAL A 155 -7.21 24.08 -42.90
CA VAL A 155 -7.90 24.64 -41.73
C VAL A 155 -7.50 26.10 -41.52
N PRO A 156 -8.45 27.04 -41.32
CA PRO A 156 -8.14 28.44 -41.04
C PRO A 156 -7.21 28.59 -39.82
N GLN A 157 -6.19 29.46 -39.93
CA GLN A 157 -5.16 29.60 -38.90
C GLN A 157 -5.72 29.95 -37.51
N ASN A 158 -6.82 30.69 -37.44
CA ASN A 158 -7.50 31.05 -36.19
C ASN A 158 -8.20 29.85 -35.51
N LEU A 159 -8.41 28.73 -36.21
CA LEU A 159 -9.08 27.54 -35.69
C LEU A 159 -8.10 26.42 -35.31
N ILE A 160 -6.83 26.49 -35.73
CA ILE A 160 -5.82 25.43 -35.53
C ILE A 160 -5.64 25.08 -34.06
N TYR A 161 -5.51 26.09 -33.19
CA TYR A 161 -5.38 25.86 -31.75
C TYR A 161 -6.62 25.15 -31.16
N LEU A 162 -7.81 25.53 -31.61
CA LEU A 162 -9.07 24.96 -31.14
C LEU A 162 -9.20 23.49 -31.60
N LEU A 163 -8.80 23.19 -32.83
CA LEU A 163 -8.75 21.83 -33.36
C LEU A 163 -7.79 20.94 -32.55
N GLY A 164 -6.58 21.43 -32.26
CA GLY A 164 -5.62 20.70 -31.41
C GLY A 164 -6.20 20.39 -30.04
N LYS A 165 -6.93 21.34 -29.44
CA LYS A 165 -7.62 21.12 -28.16
C LYS A 165 -8.78 20.12 -28.22
N LEU A 166 -9.49 20.02 -29.34
CA LEU A 166 -10.50 18.96 -29.54
C LEU A 166 -9.86 17.58 -29.70
N MET A 167 -8.74 17.51 -30.42
CA MET A 167 -7.98 16.26 -30.59
C MET A 167 -7.42 15.75 -29.27
N GLU A 168 -7.06 16.65 -28.34
CA GLU A 168 -6.61 16.29 -26.99
C GLU A 168 -7.71 15.73 -26.09
N ALA A 169 -8.99 16.01 -26.38
CA ALA A 169 -10.07 15.89 -25.41
C ALA A 169 -10.36 14.45 -24.93
N HIS A 170 -10.25 13.43 -25.79
CA HIS A 170 -10.56 12.04 -25.41
C HIS A 170 -9.49 11.39 -24.50
N ASN A 171 -8.35 12.05 -24.32
CA ASN A 171 -7.32 11.67 -23.35
C ASN A 171 -7.42 12.45 -22.02
N LEU A 172 -8.31 13.43 -21.89
CA LEU A 172 -8.45 14.24 -20.67
C LEU A 172 -9.44 13.59 -19.70
N SER A 173 -9.14 13.67 -18.40
CA SER A 173 -10.17 13.42 -17.37
C SER A 173 -11.26 14.48 -17.44
N ILE A 174 -12.45 14.18 -16.91
CA ILE A 174 -13.58 15.13 -16.97
C ILE A 174 -13.27 16.49 -16.32
N ASN A 175 -12.46 16.50 -15.25
CA ASN A 175 -12.03 17.72 -14.57
C ASN A 175 -11.02 18.51 -15.42
N GLU A 176 -10.09 17.82 -16.08
CA GLU A 176 -9.13 18.47 -16.99
C GLU A 176 -9.82 19.01 -18.22
N LEU A 177 -10.77 18.26 -18.80
CA LEU A 177 -11.59 18.70 -19.92
C LEU A 177 -12.35 19.97 -19.56
N ASP A 178 -13.06 20.01 -18.43
CA ASP A 178 -13.81 21.18 -17.99
C ASP A 178 -12.89 22.40 -17.75
N ASN A 179 -11.74 22.21 -17.09
CA ASN A 179 -10.79 23.29 -16.81
C ASN A 179 -10.08 23.81 -18.07
N GLN A 180 -9.65 22.93 -18.97
CA GLN A 180 -8.87 23.31 -20.15
C GLN A 180 -9.75 23.89 -21.26
N LEU A 181 -10.93 23.32 -21.49
CA LEU A 181 -11.83 23.66 -22.60
C LEU A 181 -13.00 24.57 -22.17
N GLY A 182 -13.21 24.80 -20.86
CA GLY A 182 -14.24 25.71 -20.35
C GLY A 182 -13.94 27.21 -20.52
N LYS A 183 -12.82 27.57 -21.17
CA LYS A 183 -12.46 28.97 -21.46
C LYS A 183 -13.33 29.52 -22.58
N ARG A 184 -13.75 30.79 -22.44
CA ARG A 184 -14.52 31.50 -23.48
C ARG A 184 -13.64 31.74 -24.71
N VAL A 185 -14.07 31.20 -25.85
CA VAL A 185 -13.38 31.34 -27.15
C VAL A 185 -14.37 31.85 -28.20
N ALA A 186 -13.84 32.47 -29.26
CA ALA A 186 -14.65 33.04 -30.33
C ALA A 186 -14.16 32.58 -31.71
N ALA A 187 -15.11 32.33 -32.60
CA ALA A 187 -14.89 32.04 -34.02
C ALA A 187 -16.04 32.63 -34.84
N GLY A 188 -15.75 33.12 -36.05
CA GLY A 188 -16.79 33.67 -36.94
C GLY A 188 -17.65 34.78 -36.33
N LEU A 189 -17.05 35.69 -35.54
CA LEU A 189 -17.73 36.77 -34.80
C LEU A 189 -18.73 36.29 -33.72
N ARG A 190 -18.66 35.02 -33.31
CA ARG A 190 -19.54 34.41 -32.29
C ARG A 190 -18.71 33.75 -31.21
N GLU A 191 -19.27 33.67 -30.01
CA GLU A 191 -18.74 32.82 -28.94
C GLU A 191 -19.09 31.36 -29.29
N ILE A 192 -18.12 30.45 -29.17
CA ILE A 192 -18.33 29.01 -29.36
C ILE A 192 -18.04 28.27 -28.05
N ASP A 193 -18.70 27.12 -27.87
CA ASP A 193 -18.51 26.26 -26.69
C ASP A 193 -17.63 25.06 -27.06
N LEU A 194 -16.32 25.23 -26.92
CA LEU A 194 -15.35 24.19 -27.29
C LEU A 194 -15.49 22.94 -26.40
N LYS A 195 -15.86 23.12 -25.13
CA LYS A 195 -16.17 22.03 -24.20
C LYS A 195 -17.34 21.20 -24.71
N GLN A 196 -18.39 21.82 -25.21
CA GLN A 196 -19.52 21.10 -25.80
C GLN A 196 -19.10 20.32 -27.06
N LEU A 197 -18.31 20.90 -27.94
CA LEU A 197 -17.81 20.20 -29.14
C LEU A 197 -16.94 18.99 -28.78
N ALA A 198 -16.10 19.11 -27.74
CA ALA A 198 -15.33 17.99 -27.21
C ALA A 198 -16.24 16.87 -26.68
N CYS A 199 -17.28 17.21 -25.90
CA CYS A 199 -18.25 16.22 -25.41
C CYS A 199 -18.92 15.47 -26.58
N ILE A 200 -19.32 16.17 -27.65
CA ILE A 200 -19.92 15.58 -28.85
C ILE A 200 -18.95 14.59 -29.51
N LEU A 201 -17.69 15.01 -29.73
CA LEU A 201 -16.67 14.15 -30.34
C LEU A 201 -16.41 12.90 -29.50
N CYS A 202 -16.17 13.06 -28.19
CA CYS A 202 -15.84 11.95 -27.31
C CYS A 202 -16.99 10.95 -27.15
N ILE A 203 -18.24 11.41 -27.11
CA ILE A 203 -19.41 10.49 -27.09
C ILE A 203 -19.48 9.72 -28.41
N ALA A 204 -19.35 10.41 -29.54
CA ALA A 204 -19.47 9.80 -30.86
C ALA A 204 -18.39 8.74 -31.12
N ASP A 205 -17.15 9.02 -30.70
CA ASP A 205 -16.04 8.09 -30.77
C ASP A 205 -16.27 6.86 -29.85
N ALA A 206 -16.65 7.09 -28.58
CA ALA A 206 -16.87 6.02 -27.61
C ALA A 206 -17.95 5.00 -28.03
N ILE A 207 -18.94 5.42 -28.82
CA ILE A 207 -20.02 4.54 -29.32
C ILE A 207 -19.78 4.03 -30.75
N GLU A 208 -18.62 4.30 -31.35
CA GLU A 208 -18.30 3.86 -32.70
C GLU A 208 -17.96 2.36 -32.72
N PHE A 209 -19.02 1.56 -32.86
CA PHE A 209 -18.91 0.18 -33.31
C PHE A 209 -19.43 0.07 -34.73
N SER A 210 -18.67 -0.61 -35.57
CA SER A 210 -19.02 -0.90 -36.95
C SER A 210 -18.43 -2.24 -37.39
N GLN A 211 -19.07 -2.89 -38.38
CA GLN A 211 -18.57 -4.16 -38.92
C GLN A 211 -17.15 -4.04 -39.49
N ASN A 212 -16.85 -2.89 -40.10
CA ASN A 212 -15.56 -2.61 -40.73
C ASN A 212 -14.48 -2.13 -39.72
N ARG A 213 -14.80 -2.07 -38.42
CA ARG A 213 -13.87 -1.70 -37.34
C ARG A 213 -12.72 -2.71 -37.18
N VAL A 214 -12.98 -3.98 -37.52
CA VAL A 214 -11.96 -5.04 -37.52
C VAL A 214 -11.32 -5.14 -38.90
N LEU A 215 -10.00 -5.17 -38.95
CA LEU A 215 -9.24 -5.32 -40.19
C LEU A 215 -9.32 -6.75 -40.73
N ASP A 216 -9.38 -6.89 -42.05
CA ASP A 216 -9.50 -8.18 -42.73
C ASP A 216 -8.28 -9.08 -42.43
N GLY A 217 -8.54 -10.34 -42.08
CA GLY A 217 -7.49 -11.32 -41.78
C GLY A 217 -6.80 -11.17 -40.42
N VAL A 218 -7.01 -10.07 -39.68
CA VAL A 218 -6.39 -9.84 -38.37
C VAL A 218 -6.80 -10.89 -37.34
N LEU A 219 -8.07 -11.32 -37.32
CA LEU A 219 -8.52 -12.35 -36.40
C LEU A 219 -7.83 -13.70 -36.61
N GLU A 220 -7.59 -14.10 -37.86
CA GLU A 220 -6.91 -15.38 -38.15
C GLU A 220 -5.43 -15.31 -37.73
N GLN A 221 -4.78 -14.17 -37.95
CA GLN A 221 -3.42 -13.93 -37.48
C GLN A 221 -3.33 -13.95 -35.95
N LEU A 222 -4.25 -13.26 -35.27
CA LEU A 222 -4.32 -13.21 -33.81
C LEU A 222 -4.64 -14.58 -33.21
N LYS A 223 -5.58 -15.32 -33.79
CA LYS A 223 -5.93 -16.68 -33.34
C LYS A 223 -4.73 -17.61 -33.41
N LYS A 224 -3.94 -17.53 -34.49
CA LYS A 224 -2.68 -18.29 -34.61
C LYS A 224 -1.68 -17.88 -33.51
N ARG A 225 -1.46 -16.57 -33.32
CA ARG A 225 -0.52 -16.08 -32.30
C ARG A 225 -0.94 -16.46 -30.88
N VAL A 226 -2.22 -16.34 -30.53
CA VAL A 226 -2.75 -16.74 -29.22
C VAL A 226 -2.50 -18.23 -28.93
N SER A 227 -2.43 -19.09 -29.95
CA SER A 227 -2.05 -20.50 -29.77
C SER A 227 -0.54 -20.73 -29.59
N GLU A 228 0.29 -19.76 -29.95
CA GLU A 228 1.76 -19.83 -29.94
C GLU A 228 2.40 -19.02 -28.79
N THR A 229 1.65 -18.11 -28.14
CA THR A 229 2.14 -17.20 -27.10
C THR A 229 1.12 -16.99 -25.97
N GLU A 230 1.62 -16.75 -24.76
CA GLU A 230 0.82 -16.34 -23.60
C GLU A 230 0.85 -14.81 -23.39
N ASP A 231 1.28 -14.02 -24.39
CA ASP A 231 1.33 -12.56 -24.30
C ASP A 231 -0.08 -11.96 -24.00
N PRO A 232 -0.27 -11.34 -22.82
CA PRO A 232 -1.55 -10.76 -22.42
C PRO A 232 -2.06 -9.69 -23.38
N THR A 233 -1.16 -8.95 -24.02
CA THR A 233 -1.48 -7.84 -24.94
C THR A 233 -2.13 -8.36 -26.22
N ILE A 234 -1.61 -9.48 -26.74
CA ILE A 234 -2.13 -10.15 -27.94
C ILE A 234 -3.50 -10.78 -27.63
N LEU A 235 -3.63 -11.43 -26.46
CA LEU A 235 -4.90 -12.03 -26.02
C LEU A 235 -5.99 -10.95 -25.85
N LEU A 236 -5.64 -9.81 -25.26
CA LEU A 236 -6.56 -8.69 -25.09
C LEU A 236 -6.99 -8.11 -26.44
N SER A 237 -6.04 -7.90 -27.37
CA SER A 237 -6.36 -7.42 -28.72
C SER A 237 -7.28 -8.38 -29.48
N TYR A 238 -7.05 -9.69 -29.34
CA TYR A 238 -7.93 -10.72 -29.92
C TYR A 238 -9.36 -10.62 -29.39
N LYS A 239 -9.53 -10.47 -28.07
CA LYS A 239 -10.84 -10.31 -27.43
C LYS A 239 -11.55 -9.02 -27.87
N HIS A 240 -10.83 -7.90 -28.01
CA HIS A 240 -11.39 -6.64 -28.50
C HIS A 240 -11.90 -6.74 -29.94
N ASN A 241 -11.14 -7.38 -30.85
CA ASN A 241 -11.60 -7.58 -32.22
C ASN A 241 -12.84 -8.50 -32.26
N LEU A 242 -12.88 -9.57 -31.47
CA LEU A 242 -14.08 -10.42 -31.36
C LEU A 242 -15.29 -9.67 -30.81
N GLN A 243 -15.11 -8.80 -29.82
CA GLN A 243 -16.14 -7.92 -29.29
C GLN A 243 -16.70 -6.99 -30.39
N SER A 244 -15.82 -6.32 -31.14
CA SER A 244 -16.21 -5.44 -32.23
C SER A 244 -17.02 -6.17 -33.31
N ILE A 245 -16.70 -7.43 -33.61
CA ILE A 245 -17.48 -8.25 -34.55
C ILE A 245 -18.82 -8.69 -33.97
N ALA A 246 -18.85 -9.10 -32.70
CA ALA A 246 -20.06 -9.58 -32.04
C ALA A 246 -21.14 -8.49 -31.93
N ILE A 247 -20.73 -7.23 -31.74
CA ILE A 247 -21.62 -6.06 -31.72
C ILE A 247 -21.84 -5.55 -33.16
N GLY A 248 -20.75 -5.33 -33.90
CA GLY A 248 -20.78 -4.83 -35.28
C GLY A 248 -21.51 -3.49 -35.42
N ASP A 249 -22.34 -3.37 -36.44
CA ASP A 249 -23.17 -2.18 -36.69
C ASP A 249 -24.41 -2.08 -35.77
N SER A 250 -24.55 -2.98 -34.79
CA SER A 250 -25.73 -3.09 -33.92
C SER A 250 -25.67 -2.12 -32.73
N VAL A 251 -25.31 -0.87 -33.03
CA VAL A 251 -25.35 0.25 -32.08
C VAL A 251 -26.19 1.36 -32.67
N ALA A 252 -27.14 1.90 -31.91
CA ALA A 252 -28.03 2.97 -32.35
C ALA A 252 -28.34 3.95 -31.21
N VAL A 253 -28.68 5.18 -31.57
CA VAL A 253 -29.23 6.17 -30.64
C VAL A 253 -30.73 6.26 -30.93
N GLY A 254 -31.56 5.88 -29.95
CA GLY A 254 -33.01 5.96 -30.05
C GLY A 254 -33.51 7.40 -30.07
N GLU A 255 -34.73 7.61 -30.59
CA GLU A 255 -35.43 8.90 -30.56
C GLU A 255 -35.66 9.42 -29.13
N ASP A 256 -35.67 8.53 -28.14
CA ASP A 256 -35.74 8.86 -26.72
C ASP A 256 -34.39 9.28 -26.10
N GLY A 257 -33.31 9.28 -26.89
CA GLY A 257 -31.96 9.64 -26.49
C GLY A 257 -31.15 8.51 -25.85
N LYS A 258 -31.66 7.27 -25.87
CA LYS A 258 -30.96 6.12 -25.30
C LYS A 258 -29.99 5.52 -26.30
N ILE A 259 -28.82 5.09 -25.83
CA ILE A 259 -27.88 4.35 -26.66
C ILE A 259 -28.19 2.86 -26.52
N ILE A 260 -28.38 2.16 -27.63
CA ILE A 260 -28.75 0.75 -27.67
C ILE A 260 -27.57 -0.02 -28.24
N PHE A 261 -27.07 -0.99 -27.49
CA PHE A 261 -26.08 -1.97 -27.92
C PHE A 261 -26.76 -3.33 -28.05
N THR A 262 -26.59 -3.97 -29.19
CA THR A 262 -27.01 -5.35 -29.42
C THR A 262 -25.81 -6.17 -29.87
N GLY A 263 -25.73 -7.43 -29.50
CA GLY A 263 -24.61 -8.28 -29.90
C GLY A 263 -24.84 -9.74 -29.61
N THR A 264 -24.27 -10.60 -30.46
CA THR A 264 -24.35 -12.05 -30.31
C THR A 264 -22.95 -12.61 -30.13
N PHE A 265 -22.74 -13.31 -29.01
CA PHE A 265 -21.45 -13.80 -28.58
C PHE A 265 -21.43 -15.33 -28.56
N SER A 266 -20.25 -15.90 -28.81
CA SER A 266 -19.97 -17.34 -28.64
C SER A 266 -19.00 -17.64 -27.50
N ASN A 267 -18.33 -16.60 -26.99
CA ASN A 267 -17.35 -16.69 -25.90
C ASN A 267 -17.81 -15.84 -24.70
N PRO A 268 -18.00 -16.44 -23.51
CA PRO A 268 -18.42 -15.73 -22.30
C PRO A 268 -17.46 -14.61 -21.87
N GLU A 269 -16.16 -14.79 -22.07
CA GLU A 269 -15.16 -13.78 -21.70
C GLU A 269 -15.25 -12.55 -22.61
N VAL A 270 -15.58 -12.74 -23.89
CA VAL A 270 -15.78 -11.63 -24.85
C VAL A 270 -17.09 -10.90 -24.54
N MET A 271 -18.16 -11.62 -24.18
CA MET A 271 -19.41 -10.99 -23.73
C MET A 271 -19.21 -10.22 -22.42
N SER A 272 -18.44 -10.76 -21.48
CA SER A 272 -18.06 -10.07 -20.24
C SER A 272 -17.25 -8.79 -20.52
N LEU A 273 -16.27 -8.86 -21.43
CA LEU A 273 -15.54 -7.70 -21.92
C LEU A 273 -16.49 -6.66 -22.52
N ALA A 274 -17.46 -7.09 -23.34
CA ALA A 274 -18.46 -6.21 -23.92
C ALA A 274 -19.28 -5.47 -22.86
N HIS A 275 -19.78 -6.18 -21.84
CA HIS A 275 -20.47 -5.55 -20.72
C HIS A 275 -19.59 -4.50 -20.01
N ASN A 276 -18.34 -4.83 -19.71
CA ASN A 276 -17.42 -3.92 -19.02
C ASN A 276 -17.10 -2.68 -19.88
N THR A 277 -16.90 -2.85 -21.18
CA THR A 277 -16.72 -1.70 -22.11
C THR A 277 -17.95 -0.81 -22.11
N VAL A 278 -19.15 -1.37 -22.17
CA VAL A 278 -20.36 -0.54 -22.16
C VAL A 278 -20.61 0.09 -20.78
N ASP A 279 -20.19 -0.53 -19.67
CA ASP A 279 -20.21 0.10 -18.33
C ASP A 279 -19.30 1.35 -18.29
N LEU A 280 -18.12 1.29 -18.94
CA LEU A 280 -17.22 2.45 -19.09
C LEU A 280 -17.84 3.53 -19.98
N ILE A 281 -18.39 3.15 -21.15
CA ILE A 281 -19.06 4.07 -22.08
C ILE A 281 -20.21 4.78 -21.37
N GLU A 282 -21.04 4.05 -20.62
CA GLU A 282 -22.15 4.64 -19.85
C GLU A 282 -21.65 5.70 -18.86
N THR A 283 -20.54 5.43 -18.17
CA THR A 283 -19.91 6.37 -17.25
C THR A 283 -19.41 7.62 -17.97
N TRP A 284 -18.72 7.44 -19.11
CA TRP A 284 -18.23 8.56 -19.93
C TRP A 284 -19.38 9.41 -20.49
N VAL A 285 -20.39 8.78 -21.09
CA VAL A 285 -21.57 9.46 -21.64
C VAL A 285 -22.25 10.27 -20.55
N ARG A 286 -22.47 9.70 -19.36
CA ARG A 286 -23.04 10.42 -18.21
C ARG A 286 -22.25 11.69 -17.89
N ASN A 287 -20.94 11.54 -17.69
CA ASN A 287 -20.05 12.65 -17.36
C ASN A 287 -20.06 13.76 -18.43
N TYR A 288 -20.02 13.38 -19.71
CA TYR A 288 -20.07 14.35 -20.82
C TYR A 288 -21.44 15.02 -20.94
N THR A 289 -22.54 14.30 -20.74
CA THR A 289 -23.88 14.90 -20.71
C THR A 289 -24.07 15.84 -19.51
N ASP A 290 -23.46 15.56 -18.36
CA ASP A 290 -23.48 16.45 -17.20
C ASP A 290 -22.70 17.76 -17.44
N LEU A 291 -21.59 17.69 -18.18
CA LEU A 291 -20.86 18.88 -18.63
C LEU A 291 -21.67 19.68 -19.65
N GLU A 292 -22.27 19.01 -20.63
CA GLU A 292 -23.13 19.65 -21.63
C GLU A 292 -24.37 20.27 -20.99
N PHE A 293 -24.88 19.68 -19.89
CA PHE A 293 -25.97 20.24 -19.10
C PHE A 293 -25.64 21.63 -18.52
N GLN A 294 -24.37 22.03 -18.47
CA GLN A 294 -23.95 23.37 -18.06
C GLN A 294 -23.86 24.37 -19.25
N SER A 295 -23.84 23.88 -20.49
CA SER A 295 -23.78 24.72 -21.70
C SER A 295 -25.07 25.51 -21.91
N LYS A 296 -24.96 26.71 -22.49
CA LYS A 296 -26.14 27.58 -22.75
C LYS A 296 -27.11 26.97 -23.76
N ILE A 297 -26.58 26.27 -24.75
CA ILE A 297 -27.32 25.64 -25.84
C ILE A 297 -27.26 24.14 -25.61
N LYS A 298 -28.40 23.44 -25.73
CA LYS A 298 -28.48 21.97 -25.66
C LYS A 298 -28.49 21.39 -27.06
N ARG A 299 -27.47 20.60 -27.39
CA ARG A 299 -27.27 20.00 -28.72
C ARG A 299 -27.32 18.49 -28.73
N LEU A 300 -27.05 17.85 -27.58
CA LEU A 300 -27.09 16.39 -27.47
C LEU A 300 -28.53 15.89 -27.33
N ARG A 301 -28.90 14.92 -28.18
CA ARG A 301 -30.07 14.06 -28.04
C ARG A 301 -29.87 13.02 -26.93
N VAL A 302 -28.62 12.58 -26.76
CA VAL A 302 -28.26 11.52 -25.80
C VAL A 302 -28.49 11.94 -24.35
N ARG A 303 -29.00 11.01 -23.53
CA ARG A 303 -29.19 11.20 -22.09
C ARG A 303 -28.19 10.37 -21.28
N GLY A 304 -27.67 10.93 -20.20
CA GLY A 304 -26.62 10.32 -19.36
C GLY A 304 -27.03 9.10 -18.54
N ASP A 305 -28.32 8.80 -18.47
CA ASP A 305 -28.92 7.81 -17.58
C ASP A 305 -29.51 6.59 -18.30
N SER A 306 -29.19 6.35 -19.58
CA SER A 306 -29.80 5.22 -20.26
C SER A 306 -29.05 4.66 -21.47
N VAL A 307 -28.23 3.63 -21.17
CA VAL A 307 -27.72 2.66 -22.14
C VAL A 307 -28.51 1.36 -22.04
N ILE A 308 -29.03 0.86 -23.17
CA ILE A 308 -29.71 -0.42 -23.28
C ILE A 308 -28.72 -1.44 -23.86
N ARG A 309 -28.63 -2.64 -23.27
CA ARG A 309 -27.71 -3.70 -23.68
C ARG A 309 -28.48 -5.00 -23.89
N GLU A 310 -28.62 -5.41 -25.14
CA GLU A 310 -29.25 -6.68 -25.54
C GLU A 310 -28.17 -7.62 -26.07
N PHE A 311 -27.42 -8.23 -25.15
CA PHE A 311 -26.36 -9.18 -25.49
C PHE A 311 -26.83 -10.61 -25.28
N HIS A 312 -26.68 -11.42 -26.31
CA HIS A 312 -27.03 -12.84 -26.29
C HIS A 312 -25.78 -13.69 -26.45
N ILE A 313 -25.71 -14.81 -25.72
CA ILE A 313 -24.67 -15.81 -25.92
C ILE A 313 -25.28 -17.10 -26.48
N ILE A 314 -24.57 -17.73 -27.41
CA ILE A 314 -25.01 -18.98 -28.03
C ILE A 314 -24.58 -20.16 -27.15
N GLY A 315 -25.54 -21.01 -26.74
CA GLY A 315 -25.26 -22.29 -26.07
C GLY A 315 -24.93 -22.20 -24.59
N TYR A 316 -25.06 -21.02 -23.98
CA TYR A 316 -24.83 -20.79 -22.56
C TYR A 316 -25.95 -19.93 -21.98
N ASP A 317 -26.21 -20.05 -20.68
CA ASP A 317 -26.94 -19.04 -19.92
C ASP A 317 -25.91 -18.10 -19.30
N PHE A 318 -25.92 -16.83 -19.72
CA PHE A 318 -25.03 -15.83 -19.19
C PHE A 318 -25.73 -15.04 -18.09
N GLU A 319 -25.30 -15.25 -16.85
CA GLU A 319 -25.73 -14.47 -15.71
C GLU A 319 -24.55 -13.66 -15.20
N ARG A 320 -24.67 -12.33 -15.20
CA ARG A 320 -23.66 -11.49 -14.53
C ARG A 320 -23.75 -11.77 -13.04
N ILE A 321 -22.69 -12.32 -12.46
CA ILE A 321 -22.50 -12.30 -11.00
C ILE A 321 -22.18 -10.87 -10.60
N GLY A 322 -23.21 -10.03 -10.52
CA GLY A 322 -23.13 -8.76 -9.83
C GLY A 322 -23.13 -9.07 -8.35
N ILE A 323 -22.03 -8.75 -7.65
CA ILE A 323 -22.04 -8.76 -6.18
C ILE A 323 -23.14 -7.80 -5.75
N ARG A 324 -24.23 -8.35 -5.20
CA ARG A 324 -25.35 -7.55 -4.71
C ARG A 324 -24.98 -7.05 -3.32
N ILE A 325 -24.61 -5.79 -3.25
CA ILE A 325 -24.22 -5.14 -2.00
C ILE A 325 -25.45 -4.44 -1.42
N LYS A 326 -25.85 -4.81 -0.20
CA LYS A 326 -26.82 -4.02 0.57
C LYS A 326 -26.12 -2.78 1.11
N LYS A 327 -26.49 -1.63 0.59
CA LYS A 327 -25.89 -0.32 0.90
C LYS A 327 -25.92 -0.05 2.40
N GLU A 328 -27.04 -0.35 3.05
CA GLU A 328 -27.28 -0.14 4.48
C GLU A 328 -26.28 -0.96 5.32
N ASN A 329 -26.15 -2.25 5.03
CA ASN A 329 -25.26 -3.15 5.77
C ASN A 329 -23.78 -2.77 5.60
N ILE A 330 -23.37 -2.32 4.41
CA ILE A 330 -21.98 -1.87 4.21
C ILE A 330 -21.70 -0.60 4.98
N ILE A 331 -22.63 0.36 4.95
CA ILE A 331 -22.48 1.61 5.70
C ILE A 331 -22.44 1.32 7.19
N GLU A 332 -23.33 0.46 7.72
CA GLU A 332 -23.27 0.01 9.11
C GLU A 332 -21.92 -0.65 9.44
N LEU A 333 -21.42 -1.53 8.57
CA LEU A 333 -20.13 -2.19 8.79
C LEU A 333 -18.98 -1.17 8.88
N ILE A 334 -18.87 -0.25 7.92
CA ILE A 334 -17.78 0.73 7.86
C ILE A 334 -17.99 1.93 8.79
N ALA A 335 -19.20 2.12 9.34
CA ALA A 335 -19.51 3.16 10.32
C ALA A 335 -19.62 2.61 11.76
N SER A 336 -19.30 1.32 11.97
CA SER A 336 -19.38 0.68 13.28
C SER A 336 -18.02 0.41 13.91
N ASN A 337 -18.05 0.17 15.23
CA ASN A 337 -16.90 -0.24 16.02
C ASN A 337 -16.35 -1.62 15.63
N ALA A 338 -17.06 -2.40 14.81
CA ALA A 338 -16.55 -3.68 14.28
C ALA A 338 -15.32 -3.48 13.38
N THR A 339 -15.24 -2.33 12.69
CA THR A 339 -14.14 -1.99 11.77
C THR A 339 -13.08 -1.13 12.45
N TRP A 340 -13.50 -0.14 13.24
CA TRP A 340 -12.62 0.89 13.80
C TRP A 340 -12.15 0.61 15.23
N THR A 341 -12.41 -0.59 15.75
CA THR A 341 -12.19 -0.96 17.16
C THR A 341 -13.05 -0.13 18.12
N SER A 342 -13.06 -0.47 19.41
CA SER A 342 -13.84 0.24 20.43
C SER A 342 -13.20 1.56 20.90
N ASP A 343 -12.18 2.09 20.20
CA ASP A 343 -11.56 3.38 20.55
C ASP A 343 -12.06 4.52 19.62
N PRO A 344 -12.94 5.41 20.12
CA PRO A 344 -13.53 6.48 19.30
C PRO A 344 -12.51 7.52 18.83
N ALA A 345 -11.33 7.61 19.44
CA ALA A 345 -10.28 8.57 19.10
C ALA A 345 -9.64 8.31 17.71
N ILE A 346 -9.82 7.11 17.17
CA ILE A 346 -9.39 6.76 15.81
C ILE A 346 -10.07 7.63 14.75
N VAL A 347 -11.24 8.18 15.04
CA VAL A 347 -11.92 9.13 14.13
C VAL A 347 -11.10 10.40 13.95
N LEU A 348 -10.53 10.93 15.04
CA LEU A 348 -9.68 12.12 14.99
C LEU A 348 -8.39 11.84 14.21
N ARG A 349 -7.85 10.63 14.37
CA ARG A 349 -6.71 10.13 13.58
C ARG A 349 -7.03 10.14 12.08
N GLU A 350 -8.16 9.56 11.66
CA GLU A 350 -8.55 9.50 10.24
C GLU A 350 -8.79 10.88 9.65
N LEU A 351 -9.48 11.77 10.38
CA LEU A 351 -9.69 13.15 9.94
C LEU A 351 -8.37 13.90 9.77
N CYS A 352 -7.49 13.84 10.77
CA CYS A 352 -6.17 14.48 10.67
C CYS A 352 -5.32 13.87 9.55
N GLN A 353 -5.34 12.55 9.36
CA GLN A 353 -4.61 11.88 8.27
C GLN A 353 -5.10 12.34 6.90
N ASN A 354 -6.42 12.46 6.70
CA ASN A 354 -7.00 12.97 5.45
C ASN A 354 -6.63 14.44 5.21
N SER A 355 -6.68 15.29 6.24
CA SER A 355 -6.27 16.68 6.15
C SER A 355 -4.77 16.85 5.87
N VAL A 356 -3.91 16.02 6.49
CA VAL A 356 -2.46 15.97 6.20
C VAL A 356 -2.24 15.57 4.74
N GLU A 357 -2.95 14.56 4.24
CA GLU A 357 -2.85 14.13 2.84
C GLU A 357 -3.30 15.23 1.86
N ALA A 358 -4.41 15.91 2.14
CA ALA A 358 -4.89 17.03 1.33
C ALA A 358 -3.87 18.19 1.28
N CYS A 359 -3.23 18.47 2.41
CA CYS A 359 -2.15 19.47 2.49
C CYS A 359 -0.89 19.04 1.74
N ARG A 360 -0.47 17.78 1.87
CA ARG A 360 0.69 17.21 1.16
C ARG A 360 0.48 17.28 -0.36
N TYR A 361 -0.70 16.89 -0.84
CA TYR A 361 -1.04 16.94 -2.26
C TYR A 361 -0.98 18.35 -2.81
N ARG A 362 -1.60 19.32 -2.13
CA ARG A 362 -1.56 20.74 -2.54
C ARG A 362 -0.13 21.28 -2.55
N LYS A 363 0.67 20.97 -1.51
CA LYS A 363 2.07 21.41 -1.44
C LYS A 363 2.92 20.88 -2.60
N PHE A 364 2.64 19.66 -3.05
CA PHE A 364 3.34 19.08 -4.20
C PHE A 364 2.95 19.74 -5.53
N HIS A 365 1.67 20.09 -5.71
CA HIS A 365 1.15 20.64 -6.97
C HIS A 365 1.13 22.19 -7.03
N SER A 366 1.37 22.87 -5.92
CA SER A 366 1.42 24.34 -5.83
C SER A 366 2.55 24.76 -4.87
N PRO A 367 3.83 24.65 -5.30
CA PRO A 367 4.97 24.88 -4.40
C PRO A 367 5.23 26.36 -4.08
N ASP A 368 4.79 27.29 -4.94
CA ASP A 368 5.02 28.72 -4.74
C ASP A 368 4.01 29.33 -3.75
N TYR A 369 4.50 29.87 -2.63
CA TYR A 369 3.75 30.66 -1.63
C TYR A 369 2.64 29.94 -0.80
N TYR A 370 2.60 28.60 -0.78
CA TYR A 370 1.64 27.84 0.03
C TYR A 370 2.24 27.31 1.35
N GLU A 371 1.66 27.73 2.48
CA GLU A 371 1.96 27.22 3.81
C GLU A 371 0.83 26.33 4.31
N PRO A 372 1.03 25.01 4.44
CA PRO A 372 -0.02 24.10 4.87
C PRO A 372 -0.30 24.24 6.38
N GLN A 373 -1.57 24.16 6.76
CA GLN A 373 -2.02 24.29 8.15
C GLN A 373 -3.35 23.56 8.36
N ILE A 374 -3.49 22.94 9.52
CA ILE A 374 -4.70 22.23 9.97
C ILE A 374 -5.08 22.75 11.36
N GLU A 375 -6.37 23.02 11.56
CA GLU A 375 -6.94 23.41 12.85
C GLU A 375 -8.01 22.39 13.26
N LEU A 376 -7.91 21.87 14.48
CA LEU A 376 -8.86 20.93 15.07
C LEU A 376 -9.52 21.58 16.28
N PHE A 377 -10.80 21.90 16.16
CA PHE A 377 -11.62 22.48 17.21
C PHE A 377 -12.49 21.40 17.86
N ILE A 378 -12.42 21.29 19.17
CA ILE A 378 -13.22 20.35 19.97
C ILE A 378 -13.97 21.15 21.02
N ASN A 379 -15.30 21.15 20.93
CA ASN A 379 -16.17 21.89 21.84
C ASN A 379 -17.09 20.93 22.59
N SER A 380 -16.85 20.79 23.89
CA SER A 380 -17.60 19.90 24.77
C SER A 380 -19.03 20.38 25.00
N LYS A 381 -19.25 21.70 25.06
CA LYS A 381 -20.57 22.31 25.33
C LYS A 381 -21.55 22.15 24.18
N SER A 382 -21.09 22.41 22.95
CA SER A 382 -21.92 22.27 21.76
C SER A 382 -21.93 20.84 21.20
N LYS A 383 -21.11 19.94 21.77
CA LYS A 383 -20.87 18.58 21.27
C LYS A 383 -20.48 18.56 19.79
N LYS A 384 -19.55 19.44 19.43
CA LYS A 384 -19.05 19.57 18.06
C LYS A 384 -17.55 19.38 17.96
N ILE A 385 -17.14 18.76 16.87
CA ILE A 385 -15.73 18.71 16.47
C ILE A 385 -15.66 19.31 15.06
N ASN A 386 -14.80 20.30 14.85
CA ASN A 386 -14.58 20.88 13.53
C ASN A 386 -13.10 20.75 13.18
N ILE A 387 -12.80 20.09 12.06
CA ILE A 387 -11.46 20.09 11.47
C ILE A 387 -11.46 20.98 10.24
N VAL A 388 -10.46 21.84 10.14
CA VAL A 388 -10.28 22.77 9.02
C VAL A 388 -8.87 22.57 8.47
N ASP A 389 -8.78 22.26 7.18
CA ASP A 389 -7.51 22.24 6.45
C ASP A 389 -7.54 23.24 5.31
N ASN A 390 -6.37 23.79 5.00
CA ASN A 390 -6.15 24.60 3.81
C ASN A 390 -5.59 23.77 2.65
N GLY A 391 -5.90 22.47 2.59
CA GLY A 391 -5.38 21.53 1.61
C GLY A 391 -5.97 21.73 0.21
N CYS A 392 -5.96 20.65 -0.60
CA CYS A 392 -6.41 20.73 -1.99
C CYS A 392 -7.92 20.98 -2.16
N GLY A 393 -8.74 20.63 -1.17
CA GLY A 393 -10.19 20.74 -1.30
C GLY A 393 -10.78 19.86 -2.41
N MET A 394 -12.08 20.01 -2.67
CA MET A 394 -12.82 19.11 -3.54
C MET A 394 -13.83 19.85 -4.42
N SER A 395 -13.88 19.51 -5.71
CA SER A 395 -14.95 19.89 -6.63
C SER A 395 -16.18 18.99 -6.42
N ARG A 396 -17.33 19.35 -7.02
CA ARG A 396 -18.54 18.50 -7.01
C ARG A 396 -18.24 17.07 -7.46
N ASN A 397 -17.46 16.94 -8.53
CA ASN A 397 -17.11 15.66 -9.13
C ASN A 397 -16.28 14.80 -8.17
N ILE A 398 -15.27 15.39 -7.50
CA ILE A 398 -14.46 14.71 -6.48
C ILE A 398 -15.31 14.29 -5.29
N ILE A 399 -16.26 15.14 -4.87
CA ILE A 399 -17.16 14.81 -3.75
C ILE A 399 -18.00 13.58 -4.08
N LEU A 400 -18.64 13.56 -5.26
CA LEU A 400 -19.52 12.45 -5.65
C LEU A 400 -18.73 11.17 -5.93
N ASN A 401 -17.66 11.25 -6.72
CA ASN A 401 -16.96 10.07 -7.21
C ASN A 401 -15.94 9.50 -6.23
N ASN A 402 -15.42 10.30 -5.30
CA ASN A 402 -14.41 9.84 -4.35
C ASN A 402 -14.86 9.99 -2.88
N PHE A 403 -15.23 11.19 -2.43
CA PHE A 403 -15.49 11.41 -1.00
C PHE A 403 -16.71 10.65 -0.48
N LEU A 404 -17.82 10.67 -1.23
CA LEU A 404 -19.07 9.97 -0.89
C LEU A 404 -19.14 8.55 -1.45
N THR A 405 -18.18 8.14 -2.28
CA THR A 405 -18.14 6.80 -2.85
C THR A 405 -17.31 5.87 -1.95
N VAL A 406 -17.97 4.91 -1.31
CA VAL A 406 -17.32 3.91 -0.47
C VAL A 406 -16.32 3.09 -1.29
N GLY A 407 -15.07 3.03 -0.85
CA GLY A 407 -14.04 2.22 -1.50
C GLY A 407 -13.31 2.92 -2.66
N ASN A 408 -13.65 4.18 -2.97
CA ASN A 408 -13.00 4.93 -4.04
C ASN A 408 -12.31 6.19 -3.51
N SER A 409 -11.00 6.17 -3.34
CA SER A 409 -10.22 7.32 -2.89
C SER A 409 -9.69 8.15 -4.07
N ARG A 410 -9.66 9.49 -3.94
CA ARG A 410 -9.00 10.39 -4.92
C ARG A 410 -7.52 10.02 -5.12
N SER A 411 -6.91 9.36 -4.14
CA SER A 411 -5.52 8.88 -4.22
C SER A 411 -5.25 7.83 -5.31
N PHE A 412 -6.29 7.27 -5.92
CA PHE A 412 -6.15 6.38 -7.07
C PHE A 412 -6.08 7.12 -8.41
N ASP A 413 -6.38 8.43 -8.43
CA ASP A 413 -6.27 9.22 -9.65
C ASP A 413 -4.82 9.26 -10.15
N PRO A 414 -4.57 9.25 -11.47
CA PRO A 414 -3.22 9.31 -12.03
C PRO A 414 -2.39 10.50 -11.51
N SER A 415 -3.04 11.61 -11.14
CA SER A 415 -2.37 12.78 -10.54
C SER A 415 -1.66 12.48 -9.21
N TYR A 416 -2.09 11.45 -8.47
CA TYR A 416 -1.43 10.97 -7.25
C TYR A 416 -0.29 9.96 -7.52
N THR A 417 -0.11 9.54 -8.78
CA THR A 417 0.92 8.58 -9.21
C THR A 417 2.16 9.24 -9.85
N THR A 418 2.28 10.57 -9.72
CA THR A 418 3.43 11.35 -10.19
C THR A 418 4.74 10.95 -9.50
N VAL A 419 5.84 10.97 -10.25
CA VAL A 419 7.19 10.68 -9.73
C VAL A 419 7.51 11.66 -8.60
N GLY A 420 7.77 11.12 -7.40
CA GLY A 420 8.14 11.92 -6.22
C GLY A 420 7.01 12.16 -5.22
N TYR A 421 5.76 11.80 -5.52
CA TYR A 421 4.66 11.84 -4.56
C TYR A 421 4.23 10.43 -4.12
N SER A 422 3.77 10.30 -2.88
CA SER A 422 3.23 9.03 -2.37
C SER A 422 2.14 9.30 -1.34
N SER A 423 0.94 8.77 -1.62
CA SER A 423 -0.25 9.01 -0.82
C SER A 423 -0.28 8.18 0.46
N LEU A 424 -0.71 8.81 1.56
CA LEU A 424 -1.14 8.16 2.80
C LEU A 424 -2.54 7.55 2.71
N ALA A 425 -3.36 7.99 1.75
CA ALA A 425 -4.72 7.53 1.55
C ALA A 425 -4.76 6.31 0.62
N ARG A 426 -5.61 5.32 0.92
CA ARG A 426 -5.76 4.10 0.11
C ARG A 426 -7.20 3.61 0.05
N PHE A 427 -7.83 3.28 1.18
CA PHE A 427 -9.06 2.49 1.16
C PHE A 427 -10.34 3.25 0.75
N GLY A 428 -10.39 4.58 0.82
CA GLY A 428 -11.63 5.33 0.51
C GLY A 428 -12.79 5.07 1.47
N ILE A 429 -12.51 4.68 2.72
CA ILE A 429 -13.52 4.42 3.76
C ILE A 429 -13.34 5.26 5.04
N GLY A 430 -12.20 5.96 5.18
CA GLY A 430 -11.82 6.62 6.43
C GLY A 430 -12.78 7.73 6.88
N PHE A 431 -13.41 8.44 5.95
CA PHE A 431 -14.43 9.44 6.29
C PHE A 431 -15.63 8.81 7.00
N TRP A 432 -16.09 7.64 6.58
CA TRP A 432 -17.27 6.99 7.17
C TRP A 432 -17.07 6.58 8.63
N ALA A 433 -15.81 6.49 9.10
CA ALA A 433 -15.49 6.29 10.51
C ALA A 433 -16.10 7.36 11.43
N VAL A 434 -16.33 8.58 10.93
CA VAL A 434 -16.87 9.68 11.74
C VAL A 434 -18.23 9.35 12.36
N PHE A 435 -19.03 8.53 11.68
CA PHE A 435 -20.36 8.17 12.15
C PHE A 435 -20.36 7.12 13.26
N THR A 436 -19.19 6.61 13.66
CA THR A 436 -19.05 5.91 14.95
C THR A 436 -19.37 6.84 16.12
N ILE A 437 -19.00 8.13 16.02
CA ILE A 437 -19.18 9.15 17.07
C ILE A 437 -20.16 10.26 16.72
N ALA A 438 -20.45 10.49 15.43
CA ALA A 438 -21.28 11.59 14.97
C ALA A 438 -22.66 11.12 14.49
N GLU A 439 -23.69 11.93 14.74
CA GLU A 439 -25.04 11.77 14.16
C GLU A 439 -25.04 12.30 12.73
N LYS A 440 -24.34 13.42 12.50
CA LYS A 440 -24.20 14.06 11.19
C LYS A 440 -22.87 14.80 11.03
N ALA A 441 -22.48 15.01 9.78
CA ALA A 441 -21.33 15.81 9.38
C ALA A 441 -21.76 16.90 8.39
N ILE A 442 -21.30 18.14 8.61
CA ILE A 442 -21.45 19.25 7.68
C ILE A 442 -20.09 19.49 7.04
N ILE A 443 -20.01 19.37 5.73
CA ILE A 443 -18.78 19.51 4.97
C ILE A 443 -18.88 20.78 4.13
N SER A 444 -17.85 21.60 4.19
CA SER A 444 -17.63 22.67 3.22
C SER A 444 -16.25 22.50 2.57
N SER A 445 -16.15 22.66 1.26
CA SER A 445 -14.88 22.47 0.55
C SER A 445 -14.80 23.33 -0.70
N ALA A 446 -13.59 23.78 -1.05
CA ALA A 446 -13.31 24.47 -2.30
C ALA A 446 -11.98 24.01 -2.91
N PRO A 447 -11.96 23.61 -4.19
CA PRO A 447 -10.77 23.06 -4.84
C PRO A 447 -9.75 24.15 -5.16
N PHE A 448 -8.48 23.97 -4.79
CA PHE A 448 -7.43 24.96 -5.03
C PHE A 448 -7.19 25.26 -6.51
N GLU A 449 -7.55 24.32 -7.38
CA GLU A 449 -7.46 24.43 -8.83
C GLU A 449 -8.33 25.56 -9.41
N TYR A 450 -9.34 26.04 -8.68
CA TYR A 450 -10.17 27.18 -9.10
C TYR A 450 -9.56 28.55 -8.80
N GLN A 451 -8.42 28.57 -8.10
CA GLN A 451 -7.72 29.81 -7.80
C GLN A 451 -7.02 30.33 -9.08
N GLN A 452 -7.38 31.53 -9.52
CA GLN A 452 -6.89 32.08 -10.80
C GLN A 452 -5.60 32.89 -10.64
N SER A 453 -5.27 33.31 -9.41
CA SER A 453 -4.09 34.11 -9.09
C SER A 453 -3.31 33.53 -7.91
N ASN A 454 -2.01 33.85 -7.79
CA ASN A 454 -1.19 33.49 -6.63
C ASN A 454 -1.58 34.23 -5.33
N ARG A 455 -2.71 34.95 -5.30
CA ARG A 455 -3.20 35.69 -4.12
C ARG A 455 -4.22 34.85 -3.35
N ARG A 456 -4.21 35.01 -2.03
CA ARG A 456 -5.21 34.40 -1.12
C ARG A 456 -6.58 35.04 -1.40
N GLU A 457 -7.45 34.34 -2.11
CA GLU A 457 -8.79 34.81 -2.47
C GLU A 457 -9.85 33.74 -2.17
N ASN A 458 -11.07 34.19 -1.88
CA ASN A 458 -12.21 33.29 -1.77
C ASN A 458 -12.61 32.84 -3.17
N ILE A 459 -12.83 31.53 -3.31
CA ILE A 459 -13.23 30.86 -4.54
C ILE A 459 -14.56 30.14 -4.35
N ASN A 460 -15.16 29.76 -5.48
CA ASN A 460 -16.36 28.94 -5.52
C ASN A 460 -16.12 27.59 -4.84
N GLY A 461 -16.88 27.33 -3.78
CA GLY A 461 -16.91 26.06 -3.06
C GLY A 461 -18.34 25.54 -2.87
N LEU A 462 -18.43 24.39 -2.22
CA LEU A 462 -19.70 23.71 -1.93
C LEU A 462 -19.79 23.38 -0.44
N GLU A 463 -21.01 23.46 0.09
CA GLU A 463 -21.40 23.01 1.42
C GLU A 463 -22.52 21.96 1.29
N PHE A 464 -22.44 20.88 2.06
CA PHE A 464 -23.44 19.82 2.10
C PHE A 464 -23.43 19.08 3.45
N GLU A 465 -24.51 18.37 3.74
CA GLU A 465 -24.68 17.58 4.98
C GLU A 465 -24.72 16.08 4.64
N VAL A 466 -24.11 15.26 5.50
CA VAL A 466 -24.18 13.79 5.45
C VAL A 466 -24.64 13.28 6.81
N SER A 467 -25.65 12.41 6.81
CA SER A 467 -26.18 11.72 7.99
C SER A 467 -26.49 10.27 7.63
N ILE A 468 -26.25 9.35 8.57
CA ILE A 468 -26.56 7.92 8.40
C ILE A 468 -27.84 7.47 9.14
N GLU A 469 -28.36 8.28 10.07
CA GLU A 469 -29.60 7.94 10.79
C GLU A 469 -30.84 8.06 9.90
N GLU A 470 -30.85 9.07 9.03
CA GLU A 470 -31.82 9.22 7.94
C GLU A 470 -31.09 9.06 6.61
N PHE A 471 -30.87 7.82 6.20
CA PHE A 471 -30.12 7.55 4.99
C PHE A 471 -30.91 8.06 3.76
N LYS A 472 -30.44 9.17 3.18
CA LYS A 472 -31.05 9.81 2.00
C LYS A 472 -30.28 9.39 0.74
N ASP A 473 -31.01 8.99 -0.30
CA ASP A 473 -30.43 8.69 -1.61
C ASP A 473 -30.10 9.94 -2.44
N TYR A 474 -30.08 11.12 -1.81
CA TYR A 474 -29.72 12.39 -2.43
C TYR A 474 -28.85 13.22 -1.49
N THR A 475 -28.05 14.12 -2.08
CA THR A 475 -27.28 15.15 -1.35
C THR A 475 -27.62 16.51 -1.94
N ILE A 476 -27.77 17.52 -1.09
CA ILE A 476 -28.04 18.90 -1.50
C ILE A 476 -26.75 19.70 -1.35
N PHE A 477 -26.29 20.30 -2.45
CA PHE A 477 -25.13 21.18 -2.46
C PHE A 477 -25.55 22.64 -2.44
N LYS A 478 -25.02 23.39 -1.48
CA LYS A 478 -25.14 24.84 -1.39
C LYS A 478 -23.84 25.50 -1.85
N GLN A 479 -23.94 26.44 -2.79
CA GLN A 479 -22.80 27.19 -3.27
C GLN A 479 -22.30 28.18 -2.19
N ILE A 480 -20.99 28.22 -1.95
CA ILE A 480 -20.34 29.11 -0.99
C ILE A 480 -19.09 29.78 -1.57
N GLN A 481 -18.63 30.86 -0.94
CA GLN A 481 -17.34 31.50 -1.22
C GLN A 481 -16.41 31.24 -0.02
N ARG A 482 -15.25 30.62 -0.26
CA ARG A 482 -14.27 30.34 0.81
C ARG A 482 -12.86 30.20 0.26
N LEU A 483 -11.87 30.24 1.14
CA LEU A 483 -10.51 29.86 0.79
C LEU A 483 -10.44 28.36 0.41
N PRO A 484 -9.49 27.95 -0.45
CA PRO A 484 -9.31 26.55 -0.79
C PRO A 484 -9.00 25.67 0.42
N GLY A 485 -9.41 24.41 0.34
CA GLY A 485 -9.32 23.42 1.41
C GLY A 485 -10.70 22.93 1.87
N THR A 486 -10.74 22.24 3.00
CA THR A 486 -11.95 21.60 3.52
C THR A 486 -12.21 21.95 4.99
N SER A 487 -13.47 22.03 5.39
CA SER A 487 -13.89 22.04 6.79
C SER A 487 -14.96 20.97 6.99
N ILE A 488 -14.81 20.16 8.04
CA ILE A 488 -15.74 19.10 8.42
C ILE A 488 -16.17 19.35 9.86
N GLU A 489 -17.42 19.75 10.05
CA GLU A 489 -18.06 19.91 11.35
C GLU A 489 -18.89 18.66 11.69
N LEU A 490 -18.48 17.92 12.71
CA LEU A 490 -19.20 16.78 13.27
C LEU A 490 -20.13 17.22 14.40
N HIS A 491 -21.36 16.71 14.36
CA HIS A 491 -22.33 16.83 15.45
C HIS A 491 -22.36 15.49 16.17
N LEU A 492 -21.87 15.46 17.41
CA LEU A 492 -21.59 14.22 18.12
C LEU A 492 -22.83 13.60 18.78
N LYS A 493 -22.87 12.27 18.78
CA LYS A 493 -23.89 11.48 19.49
C LYS A 493 -23.87 11.79 20.98
N GLN A 494 -25.04 11.70 21.62
CA GLN A 494 -25.16 12.01 23.04
C GLN A 494 -24.28 11.12 23.94
N SER A 495 -24.03 9.87 23.56
CA SER A 495 -23.25 8.89 24.30
C SER A 495 -21.73 9.11 24.27
N VAL A 496 -21.22 10.01 23.42
CA VAL A 496 -19.78 10.20 23.22
C VAL A 496 -19.17 11.06 24.33
N ASN A 497 -18.10 10.54 24.94
CA ASN A 497 -17.31 11.28 25.92
C ASN A 497 -16.21 12.12 25.23
N ILE A 498 -16.51 13.39 24.96
CA ILE A 498 -15.62 14.32 24.25
C ILE A 498 -14.32 14.58 25.01
N ASN A 499 -14.39 14.63 26.35
CA ASN A 499 -13.22 14.88 27.17
C ASN A 499 -12.20 13.76 27.00
N GLU A 500 -12.67 12.51 26.92
CA GLU A 500 -11.80 11.35 26.68
C GLU A 500 -11.17 11.39 25.28
N LEU A 501 -11.92 11.76 24.25
CA LEU A 501 -11.41 11.93 22.88
C LEU A 501 -10.21 12.87 22.82
N HIS A 502 -10.32 14.04 23.46
CA HIS A 502 -9.25 15.03 23.52
C HIS A 502 -7.95 14.44 24.12
N TYR A 503 -8.05 13.75 25.26
CA TYR A 503 -6.88 13.13 25.89
C TYR A 503 -6.25 11.98 25.08
N LYS A 504 -7.01 11.36 24.18
CA LYS A 504 -6.55 10.23 23.37
C LYS A 504 -5.93 10.63 22.03
N ILE A 505 -5.94 11.91 21.64
CA ILE A 505 -5.33 12.35 20.36
C ILE A 505 -3.86 11.95 20.29
N SER A 506 -3.11 12.17 21.37
CA SER A 506 -1.68 11.83 21.45
C SER A 506 -1.41 10.32 21.39
N TYR A 507 -2.43 9.48 21.52
CA TYR A 507 -2.29 8.04 21.35
C TYR A 507 -2.26 7.58 19.89
N HIS A 508 -2.77 8.43 19.01
CA HIS A 508 -2.90 8.10 17.59
C HIS A 508 -2.01 8.97 16.70
N ILE A 509 -1.70 10.19 17.15
CA ILE A 509 -0.92 11.18 16.42
C ILE A 509 0.28 11.58 17.29
N GLY A 510 1.45 11.04 16.96
CA GLY A 510 2.69 11.31 17.69
C GLY A 510 3.38 12.60 17.23
N CYS A 511 3.30 12.91 15.95
CA CYS A 511 3.81 14.15 15.37
C CYS A 511 3.14 14.47 14.03
N SER A 512 3.41 15.65 13.46
CA SER A 512 3.04 15.96 12.08
C SER A 512 3.96 17.04 11.50
N LYS A 513 4.51 16.82 10.29
CA LYS A 513 5.25 17.86 9.56
C LYS A 513 4.33 18.95 9.00
N ILE A 514 3.05 18.66 8.84
CA ILE A 514 2.02 19.67 8.57
C ILE A 514 1.51 20.15 9.93
N PRO A 515 1.61 21.45 10.26
CA PRO A 515 1.13 21.97 11.53
C PRO A 515 -0.34 21.60 11.79
N ILE A 516 -0.61 20.93 12.92
CA ILE A 516 -1.95 20.65 13.43
C ILE A 516 -2.09 21.39 14.76
N ILE A 517 -2.96 22.39 14.81
CA ILE A 517 -3.26 23.17 16.01
C ILE A 517 -4.57 22.64 16.60
N VAL A 518 -4.54 22.22 17.86
CA VAL A 518 -5.71 21.69 18.57
C VAL A 518 -6.25 22.76 19.52
N HIS A 519 -7.54 23.03 19.39
CA HIS A 519 -8.32 23.94 20.24
C HIS A 519 -9.34 23.11 21.01
N PHE A 520 -9.29 23.16 22.35
CA PHE A 520 -10.22 22.44 23.22
C PHE A 520 -10.92 23.43 24.16
N ASP A 521 -12.23 23.60 23.98
CA ASP A 521 -13.06 24.55 24.73
C ASP A 521 -12.41 25.95 24.88
N ASN A 522 -12.07 26.35 26.11
CA ASN A 522 -11.44 27.62 26.45
C ASN A 522 -9.98 27.44 26.90
N GLU A 523 -9.40 26.24 26.70
CA GLU A 523 -8.00 25.98 27.01
C GLU A 523 -7.08 26.65 25.99
N GLN A 524 -5.81 26.84 26.36
CA GLN A 524 -4.82 27.39 25.44
C GLN A 524 -4.59 26.39 24.29
N PRO A 525 -4.65 26.83 23.02
CA PRO A 525 -4.38 25.94 21.89
C PRO A 525 -2.97 25.39 21.96
N TYR A 526 -2.78 24.14 21.53
CA TYR A 526 -1.48 23.51 21.45
C TYR A 526 -1.26 22.89 20.08
N ALA A 527 -0.01 22.88 19.62
CA ALA A 527 0.38 22.24 18.38
C ALA A 527 0.79 20.78 18.63
N ILE A 528 0.38 19.88 17.74
CA ILE A 528 1.01 18.56 17.63
C ILE A 528 2.48 18.78 17.23
N PRO A 529 3.46 18.11 17.88
CA PRO A 529 4.87 18.37 17.64
C PRO A 529 5.28 17.95 16.22
N GLU A 530 6.35 18.55 15.69
CA GLU A 530 6.86 18.23 14.34
C GLU A 530 7.61 16.89 14.25
N ARG A 531 8.08 16.40 15.38
CA ARG A 531 8.78 15.11 15.55
C ARG A 531 8.27 14.40 16.79
N ILE A 532 8.38 13.07 16.82
CA ILE A 532 8.01 12.30 18.01
C ILE A 532 8.98 12.65 19.14
N LEU A 533 8.43 13.07 20.29
CA LEU A 533 9.22 13.43 21.46
C LEU A 533 9.32 12.23 22.41
N LEU A 534 10.54 11.87 22.80
CA LEU A 534 10.76 10.93 23.89
C LEU A 534 10.39 11.58 25.23
N PRO A 535 9.88 10.81 26.21
CA PRO A 535 9.50 11.36 27.50
C PRO A 535 10.73 11.86 28.27
N SER A 536 10.59 13.01 28.93
CA SER A 536 11.59 13.55 29.85
C SER A 536 11.74 12.67 31.10
N PHE A 537 12.85 12.80 31.82
CA PHE A 537 13.11 12.06 33.06
C PHE A 537 11.96 12.24 34.07
N GLU A 538 11.50 13.47 34.23
CA GLU A 538 10.39 13.84 35.13
C GLU A 538 9.06 13.22 34.67
N GLN A 539 8.80 13.13 33.36
CA GLN A 539 7.61 12.45 32.83
C GLN A 539 7.68 10.93 33.03
N ILE A 540 8.88 10.33 32.94
CA ILE A 540 9.09 8.89 33.16
C ILE A 540 8.82 8.53 34.63
N PHE A 541 9.42 9.26 35.56
CA PHE A 541 9.41 8.87 36.97
C PHE A 541 8.40 9.63 37.83
N GLY A 542 7.85 10.75 37.36
CA GLY A 542 6.80 11.52 38.05
C GLY A 542 7.18 11.84 39.51
N LEU A 543 6.27 11.51 40.44
CA LEU A 543 6.47 11.70 41.88
C LEU A 543 7.62 10.85 42.47
N LYS A 544 8.09 9.83 41.73
CA LYS A 544 9.17 8.95 42.17
C LYS A 544 10.55 9.44 41.70
N SER A 545 10.64 10.58 41.02
CA SER A 545 11.90 11.11 40.46
C SER A 545 12.98 11.27 41.52
N ASP A 546 12.63 11.77 42.72
CA ASP A 546 13.59 11.95 43.81
C ASP A 546 14.11 10.62 44.36
N LEU A 547 13.22 9.64 44.55
CA LEU A 547 13.61 8.27 44.94
C LEU A 547 14.56 7.66 43.92
N VAL A 548 14.25 7.81 42.63
CA VAL A 548 15.05 7.25 41.53
C VAL A 548 16.41 7.92 41.42
N ARG A 549 16.50 9.23 41.68
CA ARG A 549 17.77 9.97 41.74
C ARG A 549 18.69 9.47 42.87
N GLN A 550 18.15 8.97 43.99
CA GLN A 550 18.96 8.37 45.06
C GLN A 550 19.71 7.10 44.61
N TYR A 551 19.17 6.37 43.63
CA TYR A 551 19.82 5.21 43.02
C TYR A 551 20.79 5.58 41.89
N ASN A 552 21.07 6.88 41.68
CA ASN A 552 21.97 7.38 40.64
C ASN A 552 21.60 6.87 39.23
N VAL A 553 20.30 6.87 38.93
CA VAL A 553 19.78 6.56 37.59
C VAL A 553 20.12 7.71 36.64
N ARG A 554 20.59 7.35 35.45
CA ARG A 554 20.94 8.25 34.35
C ARG A 554 20.26 7.80 33.06
N GLU A 555 20.24 8.70 32.09
CA GLU A 555 19.73 8.44 30.75
C GLU A 555 20.83 8.62 29.69
N SER A 556 20.76 7.81 28.64
CA SER A 556 21.56 7.94 27.42
C SER A 556 20.62 8.10 26.24
N ILE A 557 20.82 9.16 25.45
CA ILE A 557 20.00 9.48 24.29
C ILE A 557 20.81 9.25 23.01
N TYR A 558 20.18 8.56 22.07
CA TYR A 558 20.66 8.29 20.73
C TYR A 558 19.61 8.75 19.73
N GLU A 559 19.98 9.64 18.82
CA GLU A 559 19.11 10.10 17.73
C GLU A 559 19.85 9.87 16.42
N ASN A 560 19.14 9.41 15.41
CA ASN A 560 19.67 9.24 14.06
C ASN A 560 18.56 9.42 13.01
N CYS A 561 18.95 9.76 11.79
CA CYS A 561 18.06 9.80 10.63
C CYS A 561 18.70 9.02 9.50
N ILE A 562 18.06 7.93 9.08
CA ILE A 562 18.56 7.05 8.01
C ILE A 562 17.51 7.06 6.92
N GLU A 563 17.92 7.42 5.70
CA GLU A 563 17.01 7.63 4.57
C GLU A 563 15.91 8.66 4.94
N ASP A 564 14.66 8.20 5.02
CA ASP A 564 13.49 8.98 5.41
C ASP A 564 12.95 8.57 6.79
N ILE A 565 13.74 7.89 7.62
CA ILE A 565 13.32 7.37 8.92
C ILE A 565 14.03 8.13 10.05
N GLU A 566 13.25 8.86 10.85
CA GLU A 566 13.71 9.53 12.07
C GLU A 566 13.63 8.55 13.25
N ILE A 567 14.74 8.34 13.96
CA ILE A 567 14.85 7.40 15.08
C ILE A 567 15.38 8.11 16.32
N SER A 568 14.77 7.84 17.47
CA SER A 568 15.25 8.31 18.77
C SER A 568 15.11 7.21 19.81
N ILE A 569 16.16 7.00 20.60
CA ILE A 569 16.26 5.90 21.57
C ILE A 569 16.81 6.48 22.87
N LYS A 570 16.13 6.19 23.98
CA LYS A 570 16.54 6.57 25.33
C LYS A 570 16.73 5.31 26.16
N LEU A 571 17.96 5.06 26.62
CA LEU A 571 18.29 3.97 27.53
C LEU A 571 18.48 4.52 28.95
N LEU A 572 17.88 3.86 29.93
CA LEU A 572 17.99 4.19 31.35
C LEU A 572 18.90 3.18 32.04
N TYR A 573 19.81 3.65 32.87
CA TYR A 573 20.76 2.81 33.59
C TYR A 573 21.11 3.44 34.94
N LEU A 574 21.53 2.64 35.91
CA LEU A 574 21.98 3.11 37.21
C LEU A 574 23.48 2.88 37.38
N ILE A 575 24.16 3.75 38.11
CA ILE A 575 25.60 3.60 38.38
C ILE A 575 25.77 3.17 39.85
N SER A 576 26.36 1.99 40.05
CA SER A 576 26.69 1.48 41.37
C SER A 576 27.76 2.33 42.08
N PRO A 577 27.93 2.21 43.41
CA PRO A 577 29.05 2.86 44.11
C PRO A 577 30.43 2.45 43.58
N SER A 578 30.56 1.25 42.98
CA SER A 578 31.79 0.78 42.33
C SER A 578 32.00 1.36 40.91
N GLY A 579 31.08 2.19 40.40
CA GLY A 579 31.14 2.78 39.07
C GLY A 579 30.58 1.91 37.94
N GLN A 580 30.07 0.72 38.25
CA GLN A 580 29.49 -0.20 37.26
C GLN A 580 28.04 0.17 36.94
N ILE A 581 27.68 0.13 35.65
CA ILE A 581 26.29 0.41 35.24
C ILE A 581 25.41 -0.83 35.36
N ASN A 582 24.12 -0.67 35.69
CA ASN A 582 23.14 -1.76 35.76
C ASN A 582 21.79 -1.31 35.16
N PHE A 583 21.00 -2.27 34.67
CA PHE A 583 19.62 -2.06 34.19
C PHE A 583 18.54 -2.41 35.22
N VAL A 584 18.94 -2.99 36.36
CA VAL A 584 18.04 -3.39 37.44
C VAL A 584 18.49 -2.81 38.77
N PHE A 585 17.51 -2.50 39.63
CA PHE A 585 17.75 -2.12 41.02
C PHE A 585 18.31 -3.30 41.84
N PRO A 586 18.88 -3.04 43.04
CA PRO A 586 19.47 -4.11 43.88
C PRO A 586 18.52 -5.25 44.28
N ASN A 587 17.21 -5.03 44.24
CA ASN A 587 16.16 -6.03 44.45
C ASN A 587 15.81 -6.83 43.16
N ASN A 588 16.59 -6.68 42.09
CA ASN A 588 16.38 -7.26 40.76
C ASN A 588 15.10 -6.79 40.03
N SER A 589 14.52 -5.64 40.42
CA SER A 589 13.43 -5.02 39.65
C SER A 589 13.99 -4.13 38.54
N HIS A 590 13.36 -4.14 37.35
CA HIS A 590 13.78 -3.33 36.20
C HIS A 590 13.71 -1.84 36.49
N ILE A 591 14.57 -1.03 35.87
CA ILE A 591 14.48 0.43 36.00
C ILE A 591 13.10 0.93 35.55
N VAL A 592 12.54 0.35 34.49
CA VAL A 592 11.19 0.72 34.02
C VAL A 592 10.05 0.25 34.93
N SER A 593 10.30 -0.64 35.91
CA SER A 593 9.25 -1.09 36.84
C SER A 593 8.83 -0.02 37.85
N ILE A 594 9.68 0.99 38.07
CA ILE A 594 9.43 2.11 38.99
C ILE A 594 8.85 3.33 38.25
N VAL A 595 8.71 3.27 36.92
CA VAL A 595 8.04 4.30 36.11
C VAL A 595 6.69 4.68 36.74
N SER A 596 6.45 5.98 36.88
CA SER A 596 5.15 6.44 37.36
C SER A 596 4.11 6.14 36.28
N ILE A 597 2.87 5.86 36.68
CA ILE A 597 1.75 5.70 35.74
C ILE A 597 1.49 7.08 35.11
N TYR A 598 2.34 7.50 34.19
CA TYR A 598 2.12 8.67 33.38
C TYR A 598 1.33 8.23 32.16
N ARG A 599 0.23 8.93 31.91
CA ARG A 599 -0.57 8.84 30.67
C ARG A 599 0.41 8.91 29.49
N ASN A 600 0.28 7.99 28.53
CA ASN A 600 1.19 7.76 27.39
C ASN A 600 2.25 6.65 27.55
N LEU A 601 1.85 5.46 28.01
CA LEU A 601 2.59 4.20 27.74
C LEU A 601 2.59 3.79 26.24
N GLN A 602 2.54 4.77 25.33
CA GLN A 602 2.73 4.64 23.89
C GLN A 602 3.97 5.36 23.37
N PHE A 603 4.90 5.82 24.24
CA PHE A 603 6.26 6.22 23.83
C PHE A 603 7.14 5.03 23.36
N ARG A 604 6.49 4.01 22.81
CA ARG A 604 7.01 2.89 22.04
C ARG A 604 6.26 2.96 20.72
N GLY A 605 6.62 3.96 19.93
CA GLY A 605 5.80 4.40 18.81
C GLY A 605 6.57 4.25 17.53
N MET A 606 6.20 3.23 16.75
CA MET A 606 6.47 3.31 15.32
C MET A 606 5.39 4.15 14.68
N ALA A 607 5.77 4.98 13.72
CA ALA A 607 4.86 5.84 13.00
C ALA A 607 5.18 5.89 11.52
N ILE A 608 4.16 6.22 10.73
CA ILE A 608 4.31 6.64 9.34
C ILE A 608 3.71 8.03 9.24
N CYS A 609 4.51 9.00 8.84
CA CYS A 609 4.16 10.42 8.80
C CYS A 609 3.59 10.94 10.12
N GLY A 610 4.06 10.37 11.25
CA GLY A 610 3.63 10.74 12.60
C GLY A 610 2.35 10.07 13.11
N PHE A 611 1.67 9.25 12.29
CA PHE A 611 0.54 8.43 12.73
C PHE A 611 1.03 7.12 13.33
N LEU A 612 0.70 6.91 14.61
CA LEU A 612 1.22 5.81 15.41
C LEU A 612 0.56 4.47 15.05
N PHE A 613 1.32 3.39 15.19
CA PHE A 613 0.85 2.01 15.15
C PHE A 613 1.60 1.13 16.14
N ASN A 614 1.02 -0.02 16.49
CA ASN A 614 1.60 -0.90 17.49
C ASN A 614 2.69 -1.79 16.87
N TYR A 615 3.87 -1.77 17.47
CA TYR A 615 4.92 -2.74 17.19
C TYR A 615 5.78 -2.98 18.43
N LEU A 616 6.18 -4.25 18.63
CA LEU A 616 7.15 -4.65 19.65
C LEU A 616 8.39 -5.19 18.93
N PRO A 617 9.58 -4.59 19.13
CA PRO A 617 10.82 -5.08 18.54
C PRO A 617 11.13 -6.52 19.00
N GLY A 618 10.87 -7.50 18.12
CA GLY A 618 11.05 -8.92 18.44
C GLY A 618 12.50 -9.41 18.31
N ASN A 619 13.33 -8.67 17.56
CA ASN A 619 14.68 -9.11 17.18
C ASN A 619 15.75 -8.11 17.63
N THR A 620 16.03 -8.00 18.93
CA THR A 620 17.10 -7.14 19.47
C THR A 620 17.85 -7.87 20.60
N ILE A 621 19.14 -7.56 20.77
CA ILE A 621 19.98 -8.21 21.79
C ILE A 621 19.61 -7.72 23.19
N ILE A 622 19.21 -6.46 23.31
CA ILE A 622 18.67 -5.93 24.56
C ILE A 622 17.16 -5.76 24.42
N ASP A 623 16.41 -6.08 25.47
CA ASP A 623 14.98 -5.75 25.49
C ASP A 623 14.84 -4.25 25.79
N VAL A 624 14.84 -3.43 24.74
CA VAL A 624 14.73 -1.97 24.84
C VAL A 624 13.49 -1.54 25.63
N ASN A 625 12.42 -2.33 25.63
CA ASN A 625 11.20 -2.01 26.37
C ASN A 625 11.38 -2.12 27.89
N ARG A 626 12.37 -2.90 28.35
CA ARG A 626 12.68 -3.08 29.78
C ARG A 626 13.76 -2.15 30.30
N VAL A 627 14.53 -1.55 29.39
CA VAL A 627 15.66 -0.69 29.75
C VAL A 627 15.49 0.75 29.26
N GLY A 628 14.43 1.06 28.52
CA GLY A 628 14.29 2.37 27.90
C GLY A 628 13.02 2.60 27.09
N PHE A 629 13.10 3.58 26.19
CA PHE A 629 12.05 4.06 25.29
C PHE A 629 12.63 4.29 23.90
N PHE A 630 11.79 4.17 22.86
CA PHE A 630 12.20 4.46 21.50
C PHE A 630 11.03 5.01 20.67
N SER A 631 11.37 5.77 19.63
CA SER A 631 10.47 6.22 18.58
C SER A 631 11.12 6.05 17.22
N ALA A 632 10.32 5.64 16.23
CA ALA A 632 10.78 5.51 14.85
C ALA A 632 9.67 5.98 13.91
N ASN A 633 9.94 6.96 13.06
CA ASN A 633 8.95 7.58 12.19
C ASN A 633 9.41 7.59 10.74
N ALA A 634 8.71 6.87 9.87
CA ALA A 634 8.91 6.93 8.43
C ALA A 634 8.26 8.21 7.87
N LEU A 635 9.06 9.11 7.31
CA LEU A 635 8.61 10.39 6.77
C LEU A 635 7.96 10.25 5.39
N ASN A 636 8.30 9.20 4.64
CA ASN A 636 7.65 8.86 3.36
C ASN A 636 6.71 7.66 3.54
N PRO A 637 5.42 7.76 3.16
CA PRO A 637 4.49 6.64 3.26
C PRO A 637 4.67 5.57 2.18
N LYS A 638 5.60 5.76 1.22
CA LYS A 638 5.79 4.85 0.09
C LYS A 638 6.07 3.42 0.55
N GLY A 639 5.23 2.48 0.13
CA GLY A 639 5.39 1.06 0.43
C GLY A 639 4.84 0.64 1.80
N TYR A 640 4.25 1.55 2.57
CA TYR A 640 3.55 1.24 3.81
C TYR A 640 2.03 1.29 3.62
N ILE A 641 1.33 0.31 4.20
CA ILE A 641 -0.13 0.25 4.18
C ILE A 641 -0.61 -0.09 5.58
N PHE A 642 -1.37 0.81 6.22
CA PHE A 642 -1.99 0.50 7.50
C PHE A 642 -3.02 -0.62 7.36
N THR A 643 -3.18 -1.42 8.41
CA THR A 643 -4.33 -2.32 8.54
C THR A 643 -5.63 -1.51 8.58
N ILE A 644 -6.78 -2.13 8.28
CA ILE A 644 -8.08 -1.45 8.28
C ILE A 644 -8.36 -0.80 9.65
N ASN A 645 -8.06 -1.51 10.74
CA ASN A 645 -8.20 -1.03 12.11
C ASN A 645 -7.11 -0.05 12.59
N ARG A 646 -6.14 0.29 11.73
CA ARG A 646 -5.00 1.21 11.98
C ARG A 646 -4.04 0.84 13.11
N LEU A 647 -4.19 -0.33 13.73
CA LEU A 647 -3.32 -0.78 14.81
C LEU A 647 -1.98 -1.36 14.33
N GLY A 648 -1.82 -1.62 13.03
CA GLY A 648 -0.59 -2.15 12.45
C GLY A 648 -0.40 -1.75 10.99
N VAL A 649 0.64 -2.33 10.38
CA VAL A 649 1.01 -2.15 8.98
C VAL A 649 1.03 -3.52 8.30
N ILE A 650 0.48 -3.62 7.09
CA ILE A 650 0.51 -4.83 6.27
C ILE A 650 1.96 -5.12 5.89
N GLY A 651 2.39 -6.38 6.07
CA GLY A 651 3.79 -6.81 5.96
C GLY A 651 4.38 -6.74 4.56
N SER A 652 4.75 -5.55 4.10
CA SER A 652 5.52 -5.30 2.88
C SER A 652 7.02 -5.47 3.09
N ASP A 653 7.82 -5.55 2.02
CA ASP A 653 9.28 -5.59 2.14
C ASP A 653 9.86 -4.30 2.72
N LYS A 654 9.25 -3.14 2.41
CA LYS A 654 9.58 -1.86 3.04
C LYS A 654 9.33 -1.87 4.55
N TYR A 655 8.24 -2.51 5.00
CA TYR A 655 8.00 -2.69 6.44
C TYR A 655 9.09 -3.56 7.11
N LYS A 656 9.49 -4.67 6.47
CA LYS A 656 10.58 -5.52 7.00
C LYS A 656 11.91 -4.77 7.09
N GLU A 657 12.22 -3.94 6.09
CA GLU A 657 13.39 -3.07 6.07
C GLU A 657 13.33 -2.04 7.20
N PHE A 658 12.19 -1.38 7.42
CA PHE A 658 11.99 -0.42 8.51
C PHE A 658 12.26 -1.07 9.88
N ILE A 659 11.73 -2.28 10.12
CA ILE A 659 11.99 -3.03 11.35
C ILE A 659 13.49 -3.34 11.51
N LYS A 660 14.16 -3.74 10.42
CA LYS A 660 15.60 -4.07 10.44
C LYS A 660 16.46 -2.85 10.78
N ILE A 661 16.15 -1.69 10.18
CA ILE A 661 16.84 -0.43 10.47
C ILE A 661 16.67 -0.07 11.95
N LEU A 662 15.44 -0.09 12.47
CA LEU A 662 15.18 0.19 13.89
C LEU A 662 15.97 -0.76 14.83
N SER A 663 15.98 -2.06 14.53
CA SER A 663 16.73 -3.04 15.32
C SER A 663 18.23 -2.69 15.38
N ASN A 664 18.85 -2.42 14.22
CA ASN A 664 20.26 -2.03 14.14
C ASN A 664 20.54 -0.75 14.93
N GLU A 665 19.65 0.24 14.87
CA GLU A 665 19.84 1.50 15.61
C GLU A 665 19.70 1.31 17.13
N ILE A 666 18.87 0.36 17.59
CA ILE A 666 18.85 -0.05 19.00
C ILE A 666 20.21 -0.62 19.44
N HIS A 667 20.84 -1.44 18.60
CA HIS A 667 22.19 -1.95 18.90
C HIS A 667 23.25 -0.84 18.88
N ASN A 668 23.15 0.12 17.96
CA ASN A 668 24.06 1.27 17.90
C ASN A 668 23.92 2.18 19.13
N ALA A 669 22.68 2.42 19.58
CA ALA A 669 22.43 3.12 20.84
C ALA A 669 23.04 2.39 22.05
N TYR A 670 22.94 1.06 22.07
CA TYR A 670 23.54 0.24 23.12
C TYR A 670 25.08 0.31 23.09
N ARG A 671 25.72 0.17 21.91
CA ARG A 671 27.17 0.36 21.76
C ARG A 671 27.63 1.71 22.26
N LYS A 672 26.90 2.79 21.92
CA LYS A 672 27.21 4.15 22.37
C LYS A 672 27.19 4.24 23.90
N LEU A 673 26.20 3.62 24.54
CA LEU A 673 26.12 3.55 26.01
C LEU A 673 27.33 2.81 26.60
N LEU A 674 27.66 1.62 26.09
CA LEU A 674 28.78 0.81 26.59
C LEU A 674 30.12 1.56 26.48
N THR A 675 30.36 2.21 25.34
CA THR A 675 31.56 3.03 25.12
C THR A 675 31.61 4.24 26.05
N ALA A 676 30.50 4.97 26.20
CA ALA A 676 30.44 6.16 27.04
C ALA A 676 30.63 5.86 28.54
N THR A 677 30.36 4.62 28.96
CA THR A 677 30.42 4.17 30.36
C THR A 677 31.61 3.24 30.62
N ASN A 678 32.49 3.01 29.64
CA ASN A 678 33.59 2.04 29.70
C ASN A 678 33.16 0.64 30.18
N SER A 679 31.93 0.23 29.85
CA SER A 679 31.34 -1.05 30.26
C SER A 679 31.37 -2.05 29.10
N ASN A 680 32.55 -2.25 28.52
CA ASN A 680 32.77 -3.00 27.27
C ASN A 680 33.61 -4.26 27.48
N THR A 681 33.54 -4.86 28.67
CA THR A 681 34.11 -6.19 28.93
C THR A 681 33.10 -7.29 28.58
N ALA A 682 33.57 -8.51 28.33
CA ALA A 682 32.67 -9.63 28.07
C ALA A 682 31.73 -9.91 29.27
N GLU A 683 32.23 -9.70 30.49
CA GLU A 683 31.44 -9.81 31.72
C GLU A 683 30.35 -8.73 31.81
N ASP A 684 30.69 -7.46 31.52
CA ASP A 684 29.72 -6.37 31.53
C ASP A 684 28.58 -6.61 30.56
N ILE A 685 28.90 -7.01 29.33
CA ILE A 685 27.91 -7.27 28.28
C ILE A 685 27.03 -8.45 28.64
N PHE A 686 27.60 -9.53 29.19
CA PHE A 686 26.81 -10.70 29.61
C PHE A 686 25.81 -10.28 30.68
N ARG A 687 26.30 -9.59 31.71
CA ARG A 687 25.50 -9.12 32.84
C ARG A 687 24.40 -8.17 32.39
N LEU A 688 24.71 -7.17 31.57
CA LEU A 688 23.73 -6.18 31.09
C LEU A 688 22.68 -6.81 30.17
N ASN A 689 23.07 -7.74 29.29
CA ASN A 689 22.13 -8.46 28.44
C ASN A 689 21.14 -9.28 29.27
N VAL A 690 21.62 -10.05 30.26
CA VAL A 690 20.77 -10.80 31.20
C VAL A 690 19.86 -9.84 31.97
N GLN A 691 20.42 -8.77 32.55
CA GLN A 691 19.64 -7.77 33.30
C GLN A 691 18.51 -7.16 32.47
N SER A 692 18.75 -6.89 31.18
CA SER A 692 17.72 -6.34 30.28
C SER A 692 16.50 -7.27 30.12
N ARG A 693 16.63 -8.57 30.41
CA ARG A 693 15.61 -9.60 30.15
C ARG A 693 15.08 -10.35 31.38
N LEU A 694 15.57 -10.02 32.58
CA LEU A 694 15.11 -10.64 33.85
C LEU A 694 13.56 -10.63 34.00
N ASN A 695 12.99 -11.58 34.74
CA ASN A 695 11.55 -11.62 35.06
C ASN A 695 10.62 -11.54 33.82
N GLY A 696 10.76 -12.51 32.89
CA GLY A 696 9.82 -12.74 31.79
C GLY A 696 10.22 -12.21 30.41
N GLY A 697 11.46 -11.74 30.21
CA GLY A 697 12.03 -11.46 28.87
C GLY A 697 12.85 -12.63 28.31
N GLU A 698 13.36 -13.49 29.19
CA GLU A 698 14.00 -14.75 28.79
C GLU A 698 12.93 -15.85 28.62
N ASN A 699 12.35 -15.91 27.42
CA ASN A 699 11.67 -17.14 26.98
C ASN A 699 12.73 -18.19 26.68
N TYR A 700 13.32 -18.75 27.74
CA TYR A 700 14.32 -19.81 27.67
C TYR A 700 13.81 -20.95 26.78
N GLY A 701 14.64 -21.32 25.79
CA GLY A 701 14.31 -22.36 24.83
C GLY A 701 13.26 -22.01 23.77
N SER A 702 12.72 -20.79 23.71
CA SER A 702 11.97 -20.38 22.51
C SER A 702 12.87 -20.44 21.28
N HIS A 703 12.35 -20.97 20.16
CA HIS A 703 13.11 -21.01 18.92
C HIS A 703 13.66 -19.61 18.59
N VAL A 704 14.97 -19.54 18.45
CA VAL A 704 15.64 -18.36 17.92
C VAL A 704 15.31 -18.32 16.43
N SER A 705 14.34 -17.47 16.06
CA SER A 705 13.92 -17.30 14.67
C SER A 705 15.13 -16.99 13.79
N GLN A 706 15.10 -17.42 12.52
CA GLN A 706 16.19 -17.14 11.58
C GLN A 706 16.54 -15.65 11.52
N SER A 707 15.53 -14.78 11.59
CA SER A 707 15.71 -13.32 11.65
C SER A 707 16.44 -12.84 12.91
N TYR A 708 16.22 -13.50 14.05
CA TYR A 708 16.95 -13.21 15.28
C TYR A 708 18.38 -13.74 15.25
N SER A 709 18.61 -14.95 14.72
CA SER A 709 19.95 -15.49 14.48
C SER A 709 20.80 -14.53 13.64
N GLN A 710 20.26 -14.08 12.50
CA GLN A 710 20.94 -13.10 11.63
C GLN A 710 21.26 -11.81 12.39
N THR A 711 20.30 -11.30 13.17
CA THR A 711 20.51 -10.10 13.99
C THR A 711 21.67 -10.30 14.97
N MET A 712 21.73 -11.43 15.64
CA MET A 712 22.80 -11.76 16.57
C MET A 712 24.16 -11.87 15.88
N MET A 713 24.22 -12.51 14.70
CA MET A 713 25.45 -12.65 13.90
C MET A 713 25.97 -11.31 13.39
N CYS A 714 25.09 -10.35 13.09
CA CYS A 714 25.51 -8.99 12.73
C CYS A 714 26.01 -8.17 13.92
N ASN A 715 25.85 -8.66 15.15
CA ASN A 715 26.12 -7.91 16.38
C ASN A 715 26.90 -8.76 17.41
N THR A 716 27.88 -9.56 16.95
CA THR A 716 28.67 -10.48 17.79
C THR A 716 29.50 -9.79 18.88
N ASP A 717 29.79 -8.50 18.72
CA ASP A 717 30.45 -7.65 19.71
C ASP A 717 29.57 -7.34 20.92
N LEU A 718 28.24 -7.44 20.77
CA LEU A 718 27.25 -7.27 21.83
C LEU A 718 26.81 -8.60 22.46
N ILE A 719 27.46 -9.70 22.10
CA ILE A 719 27.15 -11.05 22.58
C ILE A 719 28.36 -11.59 23.31
N SER A 720 28.12 -12.01 24.55
CA SER A 720 29.11 -12.73 25.34
C SER A 720 28.45 -13.86 26.13
N PHE A 721 29.30 -14.78 26.56
CA PHE A 721 28.91 -16.01 27.23
C PHE A 721 29.63 -16.11 28.56
N LYS A 722 28.95 -16.69 29.56
CA LYS A 722 29.56 -17.14 30.80
C LYS A 722 29.85 -18.63 30.70
N LEU A 723 31.11 -18.99 30.88
CA LEU A 723 31.59 -20.38 30.78
C LEU A 723 32.09 -20.85 32.13
N TYR A 724 31.79 -22.11 32.46
CA TYR A 724 32.35 -22.83 33.60
C TYR A 724 33.33 -23.89 33.10
N GLU A 725 34.60 -23.74 33.43
CA GLU A 725 35.64 -24.70 33.06
C GLU A 725 35.47 -26.03 33.81
N LEU A 726 35.53 -27.14 33.07
CA LEU A 726 35.46 -28.49 33.62
C LEU A 726 36.87 -28.98 33.99
N ASN A 727 37.15 -29.00 35.30
CA ASN A 727 38.43 -29.45 35.86
C ASN A 727 38.26 -30.74 36.67
N SER A 728 39.32 -31.56 36.72
CA SER A 728 39.27 -32.92 37.28
C SER A 728 39.01 -33.00 38.79
N ASN A 729 39.27 -31.94 39.57
CA ASN A 729 39.29 -31.99 41.04
C ASN A 729 38.71 -30.76 41.78
N GLN A 730 37.90 -29.90 41.17
CA GLN A 730 37.37 -28.70 41.84
C GLN A 730 35.84 -28.58 41.77
N SER A 731 35.24 -27.98 42.81
CA SER A 731 33.88 -27.43 42.75
C SER A 731 33.87 -26.14 41.91
N ILE A 732 32.68 -25.65 41.54
CA ILE A 732 32.58 -24.36 40.85
C ILE A 732 33.13 -23.26 41.79
N ASP A 733 34.19 -22.58 41.38
CA ASP A 733 34.82 -21.42 42.05
C ASP A 733 34.93 -20.29 41.00
N ALA A 734 35.02 -19.04 41.45
CA ALA A 734 35.17 -17.86 40.59
C ALA A 734 36.38 -17.97 39.64
N ARG A 735 37.43 -18.71 40.05
CA ARG A 735 38.61 -19.01 39.22
C ARG A 735 38.33 -19.89 38.00
N ASN A 736 37.21 -20.62 38.00
CA ASN A 736 36.79 -21.51 36.93
C ASN A 736 35.71 -20.87 36.04
N ILE A 737 35.43 -19.57 36.23
CA ILE A 737 34.44 -18.82 35.46
C ILE A 737 35.17 -17.87 34.52
N THR A 738 34.87 -17.99 33.23
CA THR A 738 35.42 -17.10 32.20
C THR A 738 34.29 -16.50 31.39
N PHE A 739 34.45 -15.25 30.96
CA PHE A 739 33.55 -14.59 30.03
C PHE A 739 34.24 -14.41 28.69
N LEU A 740 33.57 -14.81 27.61
CA LEU A 740 34.11 -14.68 26.25
C LEU A 740 33.08 -14.06 25.33
N TYR A 741 33.55 -13.22 24.40
CA TYR A 741 32.72 -12.75 23.30
C TYR A 741 32.36 -13.87 22.34
N PHE A 742 31.26 -13.68 21.61
CA PHE A 742 30.88 -14.59 20.54
C PHE A 742 32.00 -14.76 19.51
N ARG A 743 32.61 -13.67 19.05
CA ARG A 743 33.70 -13.73 18.06
C ARG A 743 34.92 -14.52 18.56
N ASP A 744 35.14 -14.57 19.88
CA ASP A 744 36.29 -15.24 20.48
C ASP A 744 36.00 -16.72 20.71
N ILE A 745 34.80 -17.07 21.21
CA ILE A 745 34.44 -18.47 21.52
C ILE A 745 34.42 -19.35 20.26
N VAL A 746 33.91 -18.84 19.13
CA VAL A 746 33.81 -19.60 17.87
C VAL A 746 35.17 -19.87 17.21
N GLN A 747 36.24 -19.17 17.61
CA GLN A 747 37.59 -19.40 17.11
C GLN A 747 38.35 -20.46 17.93
N LYS A 748 37.81 -20.87 19.07
CA LYS A 748 38.42 -21.87 19.96
C LYS A 748 37.94 -23.26 19.61
N ASP A 749 38.76 -24.28 19.88
CA ASP A 749 38.34 -25.69 19.81
C ASP A 749 37.84 -26.17 21.18
N TYR A 750 36.75 -25.57 21.65
CA TYR A 750 36.13 -25.91 22.92
C TYR A 750 35.03 -26.93 22.73
N THR A 751 34.96 -27.89 23.65
CA THR A 751 33.79 -28.76 23.79
C THR A 751 32.83 -28.08 24.75
N LEU A 752 31.69 -27.65 24.22
CA LEU A 752 30.68 -26.89 24.94
C LEU A 752 29.51 -27.80 25.33
N TRP A 753 29.06 -27.61 26.56
CA TRP A 753 27.93 -28.33 27.15
C TRP A 753 26.86 -27.33 27.56
N LEU A 754 25.67 -27.45 26.97
CA LEU A 754 24.53 -26.58 27.23
C LEU A 754 23.34 -27.43 27.68
N TYR A 755 23.01 -27.34 28.97
CA TYR A 755 21.78 -27.92 29.48
C TYR A 755 20.59 -27.04 29.10
N ALA A 756 19.46 -27.66 28.83
CA ALA A 756 18.21 -26.98 28.57
C ALA A 756 17.21 -27.31 29.69
N THR A 757 16.39 -26.35 30.10
CA THR A 757 15.29 -26.64 31.02
C THR A 757 13.99 -26.85 30.26
N PRO A 758 13.37 -28.05 30.34
CA PRO A 758 11.98 -28.18 29.97
C PRO A 758 11.18 -27.36 30.99
N TYR A 759 10.64 -26.22 30.56
CA TYR A 759 9.89 -25.21 31.35
C TYR A 759 8.73 -25.79 32.18
N TYR A 760 8.41 -27.06 31.99
CA TYR A 760 7.19 -27.74 32.40
C TYR A 760 7.24 -28.41 33.77
N PHE A 761 8.44 -28.63 34.33
CA PHE A 761 8.58 -29.14 35.69
C PHE A 761 8.86 -27.97 36.62
N SER A 762 7.81 -27.49 37.29
CA SER A 762 7.89 -26.40 38.28
C SER A 762 8.96 -26.63 39.37
N GLU A 763 9.40 -27.88 39.55
CA GLU A 763 10.44 -28.31 40.48
C GLU A 763 11.89 -28.02 40.04
N VAL A 764 12.16 -27.84 38.74
CA VAL A 764 13.54 -27.66 38.21
C VAL A 764 13.68 -26.30 37.54
N ARG A 765 14.08 -25.29 38.32
CA ARG A 765 14.49 -23.98 37.79
C ARG A 765 15.99 -23.93 37.56
N ILE A 766 16.42 -23.21 36.52
CA ILE A 766 17.84 -22.86 36.35
C ILE A 766 18.27 -22.05 37.57
N SER A 767 19.29 -22.56 38.24
CA SER A 767 19.86 -21.97 39.44
C SER A 767 21.30 -22.44 39.55
N ASN A 768 22.09 -21.75 40.37
CA ASN A 768 23.46 -22.20 40.68
C ASN A 768 23.50 -23.66 41.17
N LYS A 769 22.45 -24.12 41.86
CA LYS A 769 22.32 -25.52 42.31
C LYS A 769 22.16 -26.48 41.13
N THR A 770 21.34 -26.12 40.15
CA THR A 770 21.13 -26.92 38.93
C THR A 770 22.41 -26.97 38.09
N THR A 771 23.09 -25.84 37.90
CA THR A 771 24.40 -25.78 37.23
C THR A 771 25.43 -26.65 37.92
N GLN A 772 25.46 -26.67 39.25
CA GLN A 772 26.36 -27.52 40.03
C GLN A 772 26.05 -29.03 39.86
N LEU A 773 24.77 -29.41 39.79
CA LEU A 773 24.37 -30.80 39.54
C LEU A 773 24.76 -31.25 38.13
N VAL A 774 24.52 -30.40 37.13
CA VAL A 774 24.95 -30.64 35.74
C VAL A 774 26.46 -30.73 35.64
N TYR A 775 27.20 -29.86 36.33
CA TYR A 775 28.67 -29.90 36.43
C TYR A 775 29.16 -31.25 36.96
N THR A 776 28.57 -31.74 38.05
CA THR A 776 28.92 -33.05 38.62
C THR A 776 28.57 -34.20 37.67
N PHE A 777 27.44 -34.13 36.97
CA PHE A 777 27.06 -35.17 36.00
C PHE A 777 27.99 -35.20 34.79
N ILE A 778 28.29 -34.07 34.16
CA ILE A 778 29.14 -34.06 32.96
C ILE A 778 30.54 -34.60 33.30
N ARG A 779 31.03 -34.37 34.51
CA ARG A 779 32.28 -34.95 35.02
C ARG A 779 32.30 -36.49 35.05
N THR A 780 31.16 -37.16 35.11
CA THR A 780 31.13 -38.65 35.09
C THR A 780 31.18 -39.22 33.67
N ILE A 781 30.90 -38.41 32.65
CA ILE A 781 30.77 -38.86 31.24
C ILE A 781 31.76 -38.17 30.29
N CYS A 782 32.53 -37.19 30.76
CA CYS A 782 33.49 -36.41 29.96
C CYS A 782 34.92 -36.91 30.18
N ASP A 783 35.68 -37.06 29.08
CA ASP A 783 37.13 -37.21 29.14
C ASP A 783 37.76 -35.85 29.47
N TYR A 784 38.47 -35.75 30.59
CA TYR A 784 39.12 -34.54 31.13
C TYR A 784 40.28 -33.99 30.27
N LYS A 785 40.10 -33.89 28.95
CA LYS A 785 41.01 -33.16 28.07
C LYS A 785 40.84 -31.65 28.32
N GLU A 786 41.93 -30.90 28.24
CA GLU A 786 41.91 -29.43 28.23
C GLU A 786 40.86 -28.94 27.21
N ASN A 787 40.10 -27.88 27.53
CA ASN A 787 39.07 -27.23 26.70
C ASN A 787 37.60 -27.72 26.79
N ASN A 788 37.16 -28.23 27.95
CA ASN A 788 35.73 -28.56 28.18
C ASN A 788 35.05 -27.49 29.04
N PHE A 789 33.90 -26.96 28.59
CA PHE A 789 33.18 -25.89 29.29
C PHE A 789 31.67 -26.12 29.32
N ILE A 790 31.04 -25.78 30.45
CA ILE A 790 29.58 -25.63 30.53
C ILE A 790 29.23 -24.18 30.21
N LEU A 791 28.28 -23.98 29.29
CA LEU A 791 27.72 -22.66 29.04
C LEU A 791 26.57 -22.39 30.02
N GLU A 792 26.58 -21.19 30.62
CA GLU A 792 25.38 -20.68 31.29
C GLU A 792 24.24 -20.58 30.28
N HIS A 793 23.09 -21.11 30.65
CA HIS A 793 21.93 -21.13 29.79
C HIS A 793 21.44 -19.70 29.50
N SER A 794 21.30 -19.37 28.23
CA SER A 794 20.85 -18.07 27.72
C SER A 794 20.34 -18.23 26.29
N ARG A 795 19.56 -17.26 25.80
CA ARG A 795 19.06 -17.27 24.41
C ARG A 795 20.20 -17.27 23.38
N GLU A 796 21.29 -16.58 23.70
CA GLU A 796 22.54 -16.55 22.93
C GLU A 796 23.17 -17.95 22.86
N ALA A 797 23.17 -18.68 23.98
CA ALA A 797 23.74 -20.02 24.06
C ALA A 797 22.90 -21.03 23.30
N ASP A 798 21.57 -20.91 23.38
CA ASP A 798 20.63 -21.68 22.54
C ASP A 798 20.93 -21.46 21.06
N MET A 799 21.08 -20.21 20.62
CA MET A 799 21.45 -19.88 19.24
C MET A 799 22.80 -20.51 18.85
N LEU A 800 23.83 -20.37 19.69
CA LEU A 800 25.15 -20.94 19.40
C LEU A 800 25.08 -22.46 19.22
N ALA A 801 24.33 -23.15 20.09
CA ALA A 801 24.12 -24.59 19.99
C ALA A 801 23.31 -24.99 18.75
N ASP A 802 22.21 -24.27 18.46
CA ASP A 802 21.31 -24.58 17.35
C ASP A 802 21.99 -24.39 15.98
N ASN A 803 22.96 -23.47 15.87
CA ASN A 803 23.79 -23.26 14.67
C ASN A 803 25.04 -24.16 14.62
N SER A 804 25.23 -25.05 15.59
CA SER A 804 26.30 -26.04 15.54
C SER A 804 25.92 -27.21 14.62
N ILE A 805 26.85 -27.61 13.75
CA ILE A 805 26.62 -28.59 12.68
C ILE A 805 26.28 -29.98 13.23
N ASP A 806 26.86 -30.37 14.36
CA ASP A 806 26.87 -31.76 14.83
C ASP A 806 26.59 -31.91 16.33
N TYR A 807 25.77 -31.01 16.91
CA TYR A 807 25.43 -31.13 18.32
C TYR A 807 24.66 -32.42 18.63
N ILE A 808 25.01 -33.03 19.75
CA ILE A 808 24.38 -34.26 20.27
C ILE A 808 23.54 -33.91 21.48
N VAL A 809 22.33 -34.46 21.58
CA VAL A 809 21.46 -34.32 22.76
C VAL A 809 21.62 -35.56 23.64
N ASP A 810 22.06 -35.38 24.88
CA ASP A 810 22.13 -36.43 25.89
C ASP A 810 20.96 -36.29 26.88
N THR A 811 20.09 -37.30 26.95
CA THR A 811 18.89 -37.29 27.80
C THR A 811 19.05 -38.15 29.07
N ARG A 812 20.25 -38.69 29.32
CA ARG A 812 20.51 -39.60 30.45
C ARG A 812 20.50 -38.89 31.81
N PHE A 813 20.77 -37.59 31.84
CA PHE A 813 20.72 -36.81 33.08
C PHE A 813 19.28 -36.53 33.50
N LYS A 814 18.96 -36.86 34.75
CA LYS A 814 17.63 -36.66 35.33
C LYS A 814 17.72 -36.00 36.70
N ILE A 815 16.81 -35.07 36.99
CA ILE A 815 16.59 -34.49 38.31
C ILE A 815 15.16 -34.88 38.73
N ASN A 816 14.99 -35.56 39.87
CA ASN A 816 13.66 -36.04 40.32
C ASN A 816 12.90 -36.84 39.22
N ASN A 817 13.58 -37.73 38.50
CA ASN A 817 13.05 -38.46 37.33
C ASN A 817 12.66 -37.62 36.10
N VAL A 818 12.82 -36.31 36.16
CA VAL A 818 12.65 -35.40 35.03
C VAL A 818 13.90 -35.41 34.16
N PRO A 819 13.80 -35.73 32.85
CA PRO A 819 14.94 -35.60 31.94
C PRO A 819 15.35 -34.14 31.79
N LEU A 820 16.63 -33.86 31.99
CA LEU A 820 17.24 -32.56 31.72
C LEU A 820 18.23 -32.73 30.55
N PRO A 821 17.79 -32.48 29.30
CA PRO A 821 18.62 -32.73 28.13
C PRO A 821 19.84 -31.80 28.10
N ILE A 822 21.00 -32.37 27.76
CA ILE A 822 22.26 -31.66 27.64
C ILE A 822 22.72 -31.74 26.18
N ARG A 823 22.89 -30.59 25.54
CA ARG A 823 23.52 -30.48 24.22
C ARG A 823 25.03 -30.43 24.37
N ARG A 824 25.72 -31.28 23.61
CA ARG A 824 27.19 -31.28 23.48
C ARG A 824 27.59 -30.93 22.06
N PHE A 825 28.46 -29.94 21.91
CA PHE A 825 28.90 -29.48 20.59
C PHE A 825 30.28 -28.82 20.62
N LYS A 826 30.86 -28.58 19.44
CA LYS A 826 32.15 -27.92 19.27
C LYS A 826 31.96 -26.45 18.94
N SER A 827 32.68 -25.56 19.63
CA SER A 827 32.55 -24.11 19.43
C SER A 827 32.97 -23.64 18.04
N ASN A 828 34.02 -24.24 17.48
CA ASN A 828 34.52 -23.95 16.12
C ASN A 828 33.71 -24.62 15.00
N ASN A 829 32.72 -25.44 15.34
CA ASN A 829 31.87 -26.13 14.37
C ASN A 829 30.46 -25.49 14.31
N THR A 830 30.45 -24.16 14.29
CA THR A 830 29.23 -23.34 14.20
C THR A 830 29.15 -22.76 12.79
N ASP A 831 28.16 -23.17 12.01
CA ASP A 831 27.91 -22.59 10.69
C ASP A 831 26.94 -21.43 10.81
N THR A 832 27.45 -20.23 10.57
CA THR A 832 26.71 -18.97 10.74
C THR A 832 25.93 -18.56 9.49
N ASN A 833 26.14 -19.23 8.35
CA ASN A 833 25.52 -18.92 7.06
C ASN A 833 24.54 -19.99 6.58
N ARG A 834 24.36 -21.09 7.33
CA ARG A 834 23.58 -22.22 6.85
C ARG A 834 22.08 -21.89 6.71
N SER A 835 21.50 -22.33 5.59
CA SER A 835 20.04 -22.49 5.48
C SER A 835 19.58 -23.57 6.46
N SER A 836 18.32 -23.47 6.87
CA SER A 836 17.62 -24.29 7.85
C SER A 836 17.45 -25.78 7.48
N ASP A 837 18.42 -26.39 6.81
CA ASP A 837 18.40 -27.76 6.26
C ASP A 837 18.18 -28.86 7.31
N PHE A 838 18.31 -28.51 8.58
CA PHE A 838 18.17 -29.39 9.72
C PHE A 838 16.86 -29.19 10.51
N ILE A 839 16.12 -28.14 10.18
CA ILE A 839 14.77 -27.87 10.71
C ILE A 839 13.80 -28.64 9.82
N LEU A 840 13.10 -29.61 10.40
CA LEU A 840 12.07 -30.36 9.67
C LEU A 840 10.91 -29.44 9.28
N GLY A 841 10.57 -28.49 10.16
CA GLY A 841 9.64 -27.40 9.88
C GLY A 841 9.17 -26.66 11.14
N GLU A 842 8.48 -25.53 10.93
CA GLU A 842 7.79 -24.79 12.00
C GLU A 842 6.33 -25.24 12.05
N VAL A 843 5.86 -25.59 13.25
CA VAL A 843 4.49 -26.07 13.49
C VAL A 843 3.69 -24.95 14.15
N LYS A 844 2.44 -24.78 13.71
CA LYS A 844 1.46 -23.86 14.32
C LYS A 844 0.16 -24.61 14.57
N GLY A 845 -0.31 -24.62 15.82
CA GLY A 845 -1.49 -25.39 16.24
C GLY A 845 -1.56 -25.61 17.76
N LYS A 846 -2.15 -26.74 18.19
CA LYS A 846 -2.23 -27.17 19.61
C LYS A 846 -0.88 -27.09 20.31
N TRP A 847 0.18 -27.45 19.58
CA TRP A 847 1.55 -27.12 19.90
C TRP A 847 2.11 -26.21 18.80
N SER A 848 2.92 -25.22 19.15
CA SER A 848 3.55 -24.31 18.19
C SER A 848 5.04 -24.18 18.51
N GLY A 849 5.91 -24.37 17.52
CA GLY A 849 7.36 -24.40 17.75
C GLY A 849 8.12 -25.02 16.58
N ILE A 850 9.39 -25.36 16.80
CA ILE A 850 10.25 -25.98 15.79
C ILE A 850 10.51 -27.46 16.07
N VAL A 851 10.62 -28.20 14.97
CA VAL A 851 11.05 -29.59 14.99
C VAL A 851 12.39 -29.71 14.29
N VAL A 852 13.35 -30.32 14.98
CA VAL A 852 14.74 -30.44 14.51
C VAL A 852 15.19 -31.90 14.56
N GLU A 853 15.89 -32.35 13.53
CA GLU A 853 16.47 -33.70 13.48
C GLU A 853 17.93 -33.67 13.96
N ARG A 854 18.28 -34.45 14.99
CA ARG A 854 19.64 -34.57 15.54
C ARG A 854 19.93 -35.95 16.13
N LYS A 855 21.21 -36.24 16.39
CA LYS A 855 21.63 -37.37 17.23
C LYS A 855 21.18 -37.19 18.67
N ILE A 856 20.43 -38.16 19.19
CA ILE A 856 19.99 -38.24 20.58
C ILE A 856 20.58 -39.49 21.22
N ILE A 857 21.10 -39.37 22.45
CA ILE A 857 21.56 -40.49 23.28
C ILE A 857 20.52 -40.74 24.37
N GLY A 858 19.89 -41.92 24.33
CA GLY A 858 18.99 -42.40 25.39
C GLY A 858 17.50 -42.16 25.18
N ALA A 859 17.07 -41.61 24.03
CA ALA A 859 15.65 -41.44 23.66
C ALA A 859 15.46 -41.25 22.14
N ASN A 860 14.24 -41.46 21.63
CA ASN A 860 13.88 -41.20 20.22
C ASN A 860 13.48 -39.74 19.95
N PHE A 861 13.13 -38.98 20.98
CA PHE A 861 12.85 -37.55 20.90
C PHE A 861 13.17 -36.89 22.25
N SER A 862 13.33 -35.56 22.24
CA SER A 862 13.52 -34.77 23.46
C SER A 862 13.03 -33.35 23.24
N PHE A 863 12.33 -32.80 24.23
CA PHE A 863 11.98 -31.38 24.26
C PHE A 863 13.12 -30.62 24.92
N LEU A 864 13.78 -29.76 24.16
CA LEU A 864 14.73 -28.79 24.70
C LEU A 864 14.01 -27.62 25.38
N SER A 865 12.75 -27.39 25.01
CA SER A 865 11.89 -26.36 25.57
C SER A 865 10.42 -26.60 25.25
N GLN A 866 9.57 -25.64 25.61
CA GLN A 866 8.16 -25.66 25.22
C GLN A 866 7.87 -25.44 23.73
N TYR A 867 8.85 -24.97 22.97
CA TYR A 867 8.72 -24.62 21.57
C TYR A 867 9.81 -25.26 20.69
N HIS A 868 10.59 -26.21 21.24
CA HIS A 868 11.70 -26.83 20.54
C HIS A 868 11.72 -28.35 20.82
N LEU A 869 11.32 -29.11 19.81
CA LEU A 869 11.37 -30.56 19.79
C LEU A 869 12.54 -31.04 18.94
N VAL A 870 13.36 -31.92 19.51
CA VAL A 870 14.40 -32.63 18.79
C VAL A 870 13.97 -34.07 18.60
N VAL A 871 14.02 -34.57 17.37
CA VAL A 871 13.76 -35.97 17.01
C VAL A 871 15.04 -36.67 16.61
N ALA A 872 15.17 -37.94 16.96
CA ALA A 872 16.37 -38.72 16.69
C ALA A 872 16.57 -38.93 15.18
N GLU A 873 17.77 -38.64 14.69
CA GLU A 873 18.20 -38.90 13.31
C GLU A 873 17.89 -40.35 12.90
N GLY A 874 17.19 -40.50 11.79
CA GLY A 874 16.83 -41.82 11.24
C GLY A 874 15.70 -42.56 11.97
N SER A 875 15.08 -41.95 13.00
CA SER A 875 13.89 -42.52 13.64
C SER A 875 12.66 -42.53 12.71
N LEU A 876 11.68 -43.39 13.02
CA LEU A 876 10.40 -43.39 12.33
C LEU A 876 9.68 -42.04 12.45
N LEU A 877 9.74 -41.43 13.64
CA LEU A 877 9.17 -40.11 13.90
C LEU A 877 9.78 -39.01 13.01
N ALA A 878 11.10 -39.02 12.82
CA ALA A 878 11.78 -38.06 11.93
C ALA A 878 11.37 -38.25 10.47
N LYS A 879 11.24 -39.51 10.01
CA LYS A 879 10.77 -39.83 8.66
C LYS A 879 9.34 -39.34 8.43
N ASP A 880 8.42 -39.67 9.34
CA ASP A 880 7.01 -39.29 9.22
C ASP A 880 6.83 -37.77 9.27
N PHE A 881 7.58 -37.07 10.11
CA PHE A 881 7.56 -35.61 10.14
C PHE A 881 8.08 -34.99 8.84
N ARG A 882 9.15 -35.52 8.24
CA ARG A 882 9.60 -35.08 6.90
C ARG A 882 8.50 -35.21 5.86
N ASP A 883 7.83 -36.36 5.82
CA ASP A 883 6.73 -36.61 4.88
C ASP A 883 5.55 -35.66 5.15
N PHE A 884 5.14 -35.48 6.40
CA PHE A 884 4.03 -34.59 6.76
C PHE A 884 4.32 -33.12 6.48
N PHE A 885 5.55 -32.62 6.69
CA PHE A 885 5.92 -31.26 6.32
C PHE A 885 5.89 -31.06 4.80
N SER A 886 6.36 -32.05 4.01
CA SER A 886 6.28 -32.00 2.55
C SER A 886 4.83 -31.94 2.02
N MET A 887 3.90 -32.56 2.76
CA MET A 887 2.46 -32.55 2.48
C MET A 887 1.69 -31.38 3.14
N GLN A 888 2.40 -30.47 3.81
CA GLN A 888 1.82 -29.33 4.55
C GLN A 888 0.80 -29.72 5.65
N LEU A 889 0.94 -30.90 6.26
CA LEU A 889 0.04 -31.44 7.29
C LEU A 889 0.34 -30.91 8.70
N ASN A 890 0.47 -29.58 8.86
CA ASN A 890 0.92 -28.93 10.11
C ASN A 890 0.03 -29.27 11.33
N PHE A 891 -1.28 -29.42 11.14
CA PHE A 891 -2.20 -29.77 12.22
C PHE A 891 -1.92 -31.17 12.79
N LYS A 892 -1.67 -32.15 11.91
CA LYS A 892 -1.36 -33.53 12.30
C LYS A 892 -0.05 -33.60 13.07
N ILE A 893 0.95 -32.85 12.63
CA ILE A 893 2.24 -32.74 13.33
C ILE A 893 2.01 -32.12 14.73
N ALA A 894 1.26 -31.03 14.83
CA ALA A 894 0.95 -30.38 16.10
C ALA A 894 0.24 -31.32 17.10
N GLU A 895 -0.64 -32.18 16.60
CA GLU A 895 -1.36 -33.17 17.40
C GLU A 895 -0.44 -34.28 17.91
N ILE A 896 0.39 -34.88 17.03
CA ILE A 896 1.38 -35.88 17.42
C ILE A 896 2.34 -35.31 18.47
N ILE A 897 2.83 -34.08 18.26
CA ILE A 897 3.72 -33.43 19.24
C ILE A 897 3.00 -33.17 20.57
N GLY A 898 1.72 -32.82 20.53
CA GLY A 898 0.89 -32.71 21.73
C GLY A 898 0.82 -34.02 22.53
N HIS A 899 0.59 -35.15 21.85
CA HIS A 899 0.58 -36.46 22.51
C HIS A 899 1.98 -36.88 22.99
N LEU A 900 3.04 -36.60 22.22
CA LEU A 900 4.42 -36.84 22.65
C LEU A 900 4.75 -36.02 23.91
N PHE A 901 4.24 -34.80 23.98
CA PHE A 901 4.38 -33.94 25.15
C PHE A 901 3.66 -34.53 26.38
N GLU A 902 2.45 -35.05 26.24
CA GLU A 902 1.70 -35.72 27.32
C GLU A 902 2.37 -37.04 27.78
N SER A 903 3.02 -37.77 26.87
CA SER A 903 3.71 -39.03 27.20
C SER A 903 4.87 -38.84 28.17
N ILE A 904 5.56 -37.70 28.13
CA ILE A 904 6.62 -37.35 29.09
C ILE A 904 6.07 -37.19 30.51
N GLN A 905 4.79 -36.85 30.63
CA GLN A 905 4.09 -36.74 31.92
C GLN A 905 3.48 -38.09 32.37
N GLY A 906 3.68 -39.15 31.59
CA GLY A 906 3.18 -40.49 31.86
C GLY A 906 1.82 -40.82 31.22
N PHE A 907 1.29 -39.95 30.35
CA PHE A 907 0.02 -40.17 29.65
C PHE A 907 0.29 -40.53 28.18
N VAL A 908 0.21 -41.80 27.83
CA VAL A 908 0.51 -42.30 26.48
C VAL A 908 -0.79 -42.49 25.70
N ASP A 909 -0.90 -41.83 24.55
CA ASP A 909 -1.96 -42.08 23.58
C ASP A 909 -1.55 -43.23 22.63
N PRO A 910 -2.44 -44.20 22.32
CA PRO A 910 -2.13 -45.30 21.39
C PRO A 910 -1.61 -44.83 20.03
N SER A 911 -1.97 -43.63 19.58
CA SER A 911 -1.56 -43.08 18.28
C SER A 911 -0.06 -42.80 18.18
N ILE A 912 0.66 -42.72 19.30
CA ILE A 912 2.09 -42.39 19.34
C ILE A 912 2.99 -43.51 19.87
N GLU A 913 2.44 -44.66 20.29
CA GLU A 913 3.23 -45.77 20.84
C GLU A 913 4.36 -46.21 19.91
N ILE A 914 4.08 -46.24 18.59
CA ILE A 914 5.06 -46.57 17.56
C ILE A 914 6.27 -45.61 17.49
N TYR A 915 6.16 -44.42 18.07
CA TYR A 915 7.23 -43.42 18.13
C TYR A 915 8.00 -43.45 19.46
N LEU A 916 7.50 -44.17 20.47
CA LEU A 916 8.12 -44.28 21.80
C LEU A 916 9.12 -45.45 21.88
N GLU A 917 8.92 -46.50 21.08
CA GLU A 917 9.84 -47.63 20.86
C GLU A 917 11.04 -47.22 19.99
#